data_AF-A0A7V3XHY8-F1
#
_entry.id   AF-A0A7V3XHY8-F1
#
_cell.length_a   1.000
_cell.length_b   1.000
_cell.length_c   1.000
_cell.angle_alpha   90.00
_cell.angle_beta   90.00
_cell.angle_gamma   90.00
#
_symmetry.space_group_name_H-M   'P 1'
#
loop_
_entity.id
_entity.type
_entity.pdbx_description
1 polymer ?
#
loop_
_entity_poly.entity_id
_entity_poly.type
_entity_poly.pdbx_seq_one_letter_code
_entity_poly.pdbx_strand_id
1 'polypeptide(L)'
;MRNVTGDQDERLVRLRDAVPGVAVRWDDGRGVASSVRGALGPARDDPATAVMTFLRDFGPLFGPPDVAGALRPVRSRRDDLGFVHLEYQQTLAVPGRDGEGLDVHGGRFAAHVRDGALRSVQSSCWRDVEIVDASPRLDADAVRETLRRAAEPARGFAALERTMRERGATAFPLMDEPRLVVYPWQGAFRLAWVAHAYVRAGVPAPAEGLDAARTFVDAHSGEVLASLTFTAHQAPVQGSGRAVTPLGGPYTVRPLNVVRVGAGPAHRLEDRTRARPILTYDAGADPQWTTTAQMATGIAAGTLPVSQSAAGSDWADTVATVSRTASQQPEVDAHFVCGEAYDWYSALAGGGRDGWDDGNYADPPVETNLPVRVVTHPPGGGADALFTMKPVGDRWIPFIVLYDGDPGATCVAAGDRGVDFMAGSRQVVGHEYQHVITTFSFEDPTTGKPGIGYAGWAAALHEGLSDAFGGFFSGTWSPGPEISAAGLVLRNLAFPRDPDSWMNLPGPPPCGLRPASAPGQAMKDHFADRDATAEPAAGDTSAAAAALRTSIAYSRGAILGHCAFLLAAGGAHQRASRSPVLVPVASLGRETVGGKLVPRAARIWYRALAWYLSTHGTLTGLPAIDEQLFTAFGDACLDAADELYGPGSPERCGTALALYAVGLHPSPASGSAFYGADVTFLRWGADWRASRPYLGGIHATSPDWSSLDLFVNNGGASEWNAIVDVADASGQPSGFENAVYCRVRNVGDRPATNVRVTFEYAKVGSNPVAWTPVTDSAGNQQSLAIGTLGAGQSTFDESLQDSPPAAAAVRWWIPPLAAGEVVDHFCLRATVAADDDVNPHNNVVQSNIAYVVAAPRSQIRLHFLAANAGEEEIPIAFDVTAAVPKAWGVAIEPPGAKILRAREEARVALVVRIPAEPGPYLDAPIDGEVRGELSGQVSGRCRGALTGAAWRDATLSGRLAVAVDGVGALLGRFEGRADRETGAVEGRILGTLQTAEPGPGVRVSARLGGWLRPWRRVDVGQVVGGETVGGVTLQLQRQAPAGPWRKLPPSSTRAPRRRRSKPRPAGG
;
A
#
# COMPACT_ATOMS: atom_id res chain seq x y z
N MET A 1 28.04 19.16 24.57
CA MET A 1 27.32 19.76 25.71
C MET A 1 28.27 20.75 26.36
N ARG A 2 27.93 22.04 26.42
CA ARG A 2 28.80 23.11 26.93
C ARG A 2 28.40 23.57 28.34
N ASN A 3 27.15 23.35 28.76
CA ASN A 3 26.62 23.77 30.06
C ASN A 3 26.11 22.54 30.86
N VAL A 4 27.04 21.77 31.42
CA VAL A 4 26.79 20.56 32.23
C VAL A 4 27.61 20.67 33.52
N THR A 5 26.99 20.42 34.66
CA THR A 5 27.69 20.36 35.96
C THR A 5 28.31 18.99 36.21
N GLY A 6 29.27 18.89 37.15
CA GLY A 6 29.88 17.60 37.51
C GLY A 6 28.85 16.54 37.95
N ASP A 7 27.88 16.91 38.79
CA ASP A 7 26.80 15.99 39.22
C ASP A 7 25.92 15.53 38.06
N GLN A 8 25.63 16.42 37.09
CA GLN A 8 24.87 16.06 35.90
C GLN A 8 25.64 15.09 34.99
N ASP A 9 26.95 15.28 34.83
CA ASP A 9 27.78 14.37 34.03
C ASP A 9 27.82 12.96 34.65
N GLU A 10 28.02 12.88 35.98
CA GLU A 10 27.97 11.60 36.71
C GLU A 10 26.60 10.92 36.62
N ARG A 11 25.50 11.67 36.63
CA ARG A 11 24.15 11.12 36.44
C ARG A 11 23.89 10.66 35.02
N LEU A 12 24.41 11.37 34.01
CA LEU A 12 24.31 10.97 32.60
C LEU A 12 25.05 9.66 32.33
N VAL A 13 26.25 9.48 32.91
CA VAL A 13 26.99 8.22 32.84
C VAL A 13 26.17 7.08 33.47
N ARG A 14 25.72 7.27 34.72
CA ARG A 14 24.88 6.27 35.40
C ARG A 14 23.60 5.92 34.64
N LEU A 15 22.97 6.89 34.00
CA LEU A 15 21.76 6.67 33.20
C LEU A 15 22.05 5.82 31.95
N ARG A 16 23.16 6.09 31.26
CA ARG A 16 23.59 5.33 30.08
C ARG A 16 23.99 3.90 30.43
N ASP A 17 24.63 3.71 31.58
CA ASP A 17 25.00 2.39 32.08
C ASP A 17 23.75 1.59 32.48
N ALA A 18 22.75 2.24 33.08
CA ALA A 18 21.51 1.58 33.51
C ALA A 18 20.55 1.27 32.34
N VAL A 19 20.62 2.02 31.24
CA VAL A 19 19.69 1.90 30.10
C VAL A 19 20.48 1.85 28.79
N PRO A 20 20.85 0.65 28.32
CA PRO A 20 21.56 0.49 27.04
C PRO A 20 20.79 1.11 25.87
N GLY A 21 21.49 1.92 25.06
CA GLY A 21 20.88 2.59 23.91
C GLY A 21 19.98 3.79 24.25
N VAL A 22 20.02 4.32 25.47
CA VAL A 22 19.26 5.52 25.85
C VAL A 22 19.63 6.73 24.98
N ALA A 23 18.63 7.34 24.36
CA ALA A 23 18.81 8.56 23.57
C ALA A 23 18.64 9.79 24.47
N VAL A 24 19.62 10.70 24.45
CA VAL A 24 19.63 11.92 25.28
C VAL A 24 19.88 13.14 24.40
N ARG A 25 19.04 14.17 24.53
CA ARG A 25 19.22 15.49 23.90
C ARG A 25 19.37 16.57 24.97
N TRP A 26 20.39 17.41 24.85
CA TRP A 26 20.72 18.45 25.83
C TRP A 26 20.34 19.86 25.34
N ASP A 27 19.85 20.71 26.24
CA ASP A 27 19.64 22.15 26.03
C ASP A 27 20.73 22.92 26.79
N ASP A 28 21.72 23.42 26.05
CA ASP A 28 22.84 24.17 26.61
C ASP A 28 22.40 25.53 27.19
N GLY A 29 21.30 26.13 26.70
CA GLY A 29 20.78 27.40 27.19
C GLY A 29 20.14 27.30 28.56
N ARG A 30 19.49 26.16 28.85
CA ARG A 30 18.84 25.88 30.15
C ARG A 30 19.69 25.03 31.09
N GLY A 31 20.75 24.40 30.57
CA GLY A 31 21.64 23.52 31.33
C GLY A 31 20.98 22.21 31.76
N VAL A 32 20.08 21.66 30.93
CA VAL A 32 19.27 20.46 31.23
C VAL A 32 19.18 19.51 30.04
N ALA A 33 18.85 18.24 30.30
CA ALA A 33 18.42 17.26 29.32
C ALA A 33 17.01 17.60 28.83
N SER A 34 16.92 18.15 27.63
CA SER A 34 15.66 18.48 26.96
C SER A 34 14.80 17.24 26.65
N SER A 35 15.42 16.10 26.41
CA SER A 35 14.73 14.83 26.13
C SER A 35 15.59 13.64 26.50
N VAL A 36 14.97 12.62 27.10
CA VAL A 36 15.56 11.30 27.33
C VAL A 36 14.53 10.24 26.92
N ARG A 37 14.94 9.26 26.11
CA ARG A 37 14.07 8.17 25.62
C ARG A 37 14.77 6.81 25.77
N GLY A 38 14.06 5.84 26.35
CA GLY A 38 14.57 4.49 26.61
C GLY A 38 13.66 3.71 27.58
N ALA A 39 14.13 2.57 28.09
CA ALA A 39 13.46 1.87 29.18
C ALA A 39 13.87 2.48 30.53
N LEU A 40 13.29 3.64 30.88
CA LEU A 40 13.79 4.50 31.96
C LEU A 40 13.41 4.03 33.38
N GLY A 41 12.67 2.93 33.50
CA GLY A 41 12.36 2.32 34.78
C GLY A 41 11.39 1.14 34.65
N PRO A 42 11.26 0.33 35.71
CA PRO A 42 10.33 -0.79 35.74
C PRO A 42 8.86 -0.33 35.71
N ALA A 43 7.98 -1.23 35.29
CA ALA A 43 6.54 -0.98 35.29
C ALA A 43 5.99 -0.74 36.72
N ARG A 44 5.04 0.19 36.84
CA ARG A 44 4.34 0.53 38.09
C ARG A 44 2.86 0.80 37.85
N ASP A 45 2.04 0.53 38.87
CA ASP A 45 0.59 0.73 38.81
C ASP A 45 0.19 2.19 38.69
N ASP A 46 0.92 3.09 39.37
CA ASP A 46 0.73 4.54 39.27
C ASP A 46 1.81 5.19 38.38
N PRO A 47 1.43 5.73 37.20
CA PRO A 47 2.34 6.46 36.32
C PRO A 47 3.06 7.63 36.98
N ALA A 48 2.41 8.37 37.89
CA ALA A 48 3.04 9.50 38.57
C ALA A 48 4.17 9.02 39.50
N THR A 49 3.94 7.93 40.22
CA THR A 49 4.96 7.26 41.04
C THR A 49 6.15 6.76 40.23
N ALA A 50 5.95 6.29 38.99
CA ALA A 50 7.05 5.94 38.09
C ALA A 50 7.93 7.15 37.75
N VAL A 51 7.31 8.28 37.42
CA VAL A 51 8.00 9.54 37.12
C VAL A 51 8.77 10.07 38.33
N MET A 52 8.11 10.17 39.49
CA MET A 52 8.73 10.75 40.69
C MET A 52 9.90 9.91 41.20
N THR A 53 9.86 8.60 41.03
CA THR A 53 11.01 7.76 41.37
C THR A 53 12.17 7.95 40.42
N PHE A 54 11.91 8.07 39.12
CA PHE A 54 12.96 8.39 38.16
C PHE A 54 13.60 9.76 38.47
N LEU A 55 12.78 10.76 38.81
CA LEU A 55 13.26 12.10 39.14
C LEU A 55 14.05 12.17 40.47
N ARG A 56 13.89 11.23 41.38
CA ARG A 56 14.73 11.17 42.59
C ARG A 56 16.20 10.94 42.26
N ASP A 57 16.47 10.09 41.27
CA ASP A 57 17.83 9.66 40.94
C ASP A 57 18.42 10.48 39.77
N PHE A 58 17.58 10.98 38.87
CA PHE A 58 18.03 11.69 37.66
C PHE A 58 17.45 13.11 37.54
N GLY A 59 16.69 13.58 38.53
CA GLY A 59 16.02 14.88 38.53
C GLY A 59 16.90 16.09 38.18
N PRO A 60 18.12 16.22 38.75
CA PRO A 60 19.02 17.32 38.41
C PRO A 60 19.42 17.41 36.93
N LEU A 61 19.21 16.35 36.14
CA LEU A 61 19.36 16.42 34.68
C LEU A 61 18.29 17.29 34.04
N PHE A 62 17.12 17.46 34.65
CA PHE A 62 15.93 17.99 34.00
C PHE A 62 15.48 19.35 34.54
N GLY A 63 16.18 19.96 35.50
CA GLY A 63 15.76 21.21 36.11
C GLY A 63 16.61 21.59 37.32
N PRO A 64 16.05 22.32 38.31
CA PRO A 64 16.79 22.68 39.51
C PRO A 64 17.16 21.44 40.34
N PRO A 65 18.10 21.55 41.29
CA PRO A 65 18.56 20.41 42.10
C PRO A 65 17.43 19.60 42.76
N ASP A 66 16.39 20.28 43.25
CA ASP A 66 15.13 19.66 43.69
C ASP A 66 14.02 19.85 42.66
N VAL A 67 14.19 19.25 41.47
CA VAL A 67 13.18 19.34 40.41
C VAL A 67 11.85 18.73 40.84
N ALA A 68 11.86 17.66 41.64
CA ALA A 68 10.63 17.00 42.07
C ALA A 68 9.79 17.92 42.96
N GLY A 69 10.43 18.65 43.89
CA GLY A 69 9.78 19.69 44.69
C GLY A 69 9.38 20.93 43.89
N ALA A 70 10.07 21.21 42.77
CA ALA A 70 9.76 22.34 41.91
C ALA A 70 8.64 22.07 40.87
N LEU A 71 8.11 20.85 40.77
CA LEU A 71 7.12 20.47 39.75
C LEU A 71 5.71 20.34 40.34
N ARG A 72 4.77 21.15 39.84
CA ARG A 72 3.34 20.99 40.12
C ARG A 72 2.67 20.21 38.98
N PRO A 73 1.91 19.14 39.24
CA PRO A 73 1.16 18.43 38.20
C PRO A 73 0.11 19.34 37.57
N VAL A 74 0.02 19.31 36.24
CA VAL A 74 -0.92 20.12 35.45
C VAL A 74 -1.97 19.24 34.80
N ARG A 75 -1.54 18.15 34.17
CA ARG A 75 -2.42 17.30 33.36
C ARG A 75 -1.95 15.86 33.35
N SER A 76 -2.91 14.94 33.36
CA SER A 76 -2.73 13.54 33.02
C SER A 76 -3.73 13.18 31.92
N ARG A 77 -3.28 12.53 30.85
CA ARG A 77 -4.15 12.01 29.79
C ARG A 77 -3.67 10.64 29.33
N ARG A 78 -4.60 9.75 28.99
CA ARG A 78 -4.31 8.49 28.30
C ARG A 78 -4.68 8.62 26.83
N ASP A 79 -3.81 8.17 25.93
CA ASP A 79 -4.11 8.12 24.49
C ASP A 79 -4.59 6.73 24.05
N ASP A 80 -5.07 6.65 22.81
CA ASP A 80 -5.58 5.40 22.21
C ASP A 80 -4.46 4.37 21.95
N LEU A 81 -3.20 4.76 22.08
CA LEU A 81 -2.02 3.90 21.98
C LEU A 81 -1.59 3.31 23.33
N GLY A 82 -2.34 3.62 24.40
CA GLY A 82 -2.10 3.11 25.75
C GLY A 82 -1.07 3.88 26.55
N PHE A 83 -0.52 4.99 26.04
CA PHE A 83 0.36 5.87 26.80
C PHE A 83 -0.41 6.72 27.79
N VAL A 84 0.18 6.93 28.96
CA VAL A 84 -0.21 7.96 29.91
C VAL A 84 0.80 9.11 29.82
N HIS A 85 0.33 10.27 29.40
CA HIS A 85 1.10 11.50 29.33
C HIS A 85 0.87 12.31 30.60
N LEU A 86 1.95 12.64 31.29
CA LEU A 86 1.95 13.45 32.50
C LEU A 86 2.65 14.77 32.20
N GLU A 87 2.00 15.88 32.47
CA GLU A 87 2.54 17.23 32.30
C GLU A 87 2.64 17.93 33.66
N TYR A 88 3.77 18.58 33.88
CA TYR A 88 4.09 19.32 35.09
C TYR A 88 4.59 20.73 34.73
N GLN A 89 4.27 21.68 35.59
CA GLN A 89 4.71 23.06 35.52
C GLN A 89 5.81 23.30 36.55
N GLN A 90 6.93 23.88 36.13
CA GLN A 90 7.95 24.34 37.06
C GLN A 90 7.42 25.52 37.86
N THR A 91 7.63 25.47 39.17
CA THR A 91 7.27 26.51 40.13
C THR A 91 8.49 26.91 40.95
N LEU A 92 8.50 28.14 41.45
CA LEU A 92 9.55 28.67 42.31
C LEU A 92 8.93 29.38 43.51
N ALA A 93 9.37 29.00 44.71
CA ALA A 93 9.01 29.73 45.93
C ALA A 93 9.71 31.10 45.93
N VAL A 94 8.94 32.17 46.14
CA VAL A 94 9.46 33.54 46.16
C VAL A 94 9.55 34.04 47.61
N PRO A 95 10.72 34.50 48.08
CA PRO A 95 10.88 35.02 49.44
C PRO A 95 9.90 36.15 49.75
N GLY A 96 9.26 36.10 50.93
CA GLY A 96 8.31 37.12 51.39
C GLY A 96 6.87 36.94 50.91
N ARG A 97 6.54 35.80 50.28
CA ARG A 97 5.17 35.45 49.90
C ARG A 97 4.76 34.10 50.51
N ASP A 98 3.72 34.12 51.34
CA ASP A 98 3.08 32.90 51.84
C ASP A 98 2.15 32.32 50.75
N GLY A 99 2.39 31.09 50.29
CA GLY A 99 1.52 30.41 49.30
C GLY A 99 2.22 29.40 48.38
N GLU A 100 1.48 28.89 47.39
CA GLU A 100 2.02 28.07 46.31
C GLU A 100 3.09 28.83 45.50
N GLY A 101 4.16 28.13 45.10
CA GLY A 101 5.23 28.69 44.26
C GLY A 101 4.70 29.30 42.95
N LEU A 102 5.38 30.32 42.45
CA LEU A 102 5.01 30.97 41.18
C LEU A 102 5.46 30.15 39.99
N ASP A 103 4.64 30.12 38.94
CA ASP A 103 5.00 29.46 37.70
C ASP A 103 6.25 30.10 37.08
N VAL A 104 7.26 29.30 36.76
CA VAL A 104 8.39 29.72 35.94
C VAL A 104 7.98 29.62 34.47
N HIS A 105 7.88 30.76 33.81
CA HIS A 105 7.39 30.83 32.44
C HIS A 105 8.30 30.05 31.48
N GLY A 106 7.69 29.22 30.64
CA GLY A 106 8.39 28.33 29.72
C GLY A 106 9.04 27.10 30.38
N GLY A 107 8.93 26.93 31.70
CA GLY A 107 9.43 25.77 32.44
C GLY A 107 8.39 24.66 32.54
N ARG A 108 8.49 23.62 31.70
CA ARG A 108 7.61 22.44 31.75
C ARG A 108 8.39 21.14 31.73
N PHE A 109 7.82 20.14 32.38
CA PHE A 109 8.30 18.76 32.34
C PHE A 109 7.16 17.84 31.87
N ALA A 110 7.45 16.96 30.91
CA ALA A 110 6.50 16.00 30.38
C ALA A 110 7.09 14.59 30.44
N ALA A 111 6.24 13.62 30.79
CA ALA A 111 6.63 12.21 30.88
C ALA A 111 5.61 11.31 30.20
N HIS A 112 6.10 10.23 29.59
CA HIS A 112 5.32 9.26 28.83
C HIS A 112 5.51 7.88 29.43
N VAL A 113 4.43 7.31 29.96
CA VAL A 113 4.41 6.00 30.61
C VAL A 113 3.55 5.05 29.78
N ARG A 114 4.04 3.85 29.49
CA ARG A 114 3.27 2.80 28.80
C ARG A 114 3.39 1.50 29.57
N ASP A 115 2.26 0.85 29.81
CA ASP A 115 2.17 -0.40 30.60
C ASP A 115 2.87 -0.25 31.97
N GLY A 116 2.69 0.92 32.59
CA GLY A 116 3.31 1.28 33.86
C GLY A 116 4.79 1.65 33.78
N ALA A 117 5.48 1.44 32.66
CA ALA A 117 6.92 1.71 32.52
C ALA A 117 7.18 3.10 31.90
N LEU A 118 8.14 3.85 32.46
CA LEU A 118 8.53 5.17 31.93
C LEU A 118 9.36 5.00 30.64
N ARG A 119 8.90 5.60 29.54
CA ARG A 119 9.50 5.45 28.20
C ARG A 119 10.25 6.68 27.71
N SER A 120 9.76 7.86 28.07
CA SER A 120 10.44 9.10 27.74
C SER A 120 10.07 10.22 28.69
N VAL A 121 11.01 11.13 28.86
CA VAL A 121 10.83 12.41 29.56
C VAL A 121 11.33 13.54 28.68
N GLN A 122 10.66 14.68 28.74
CA GLN A 122 11.02 15.91 28.07
C GLN A 122 11.01 17.04 29.09
N SER A 123 12.04 17.87 29.07
CA SER A 123 12.13 19.00 29.97
C SER A 123 12.45 20.29 29.23
N SER A 124 11.78 21.34 29.69
CA SER A 124 12.09 22.72 29.42
C SER A 124 12.28 23.47 30.74
N CYS A 125 12.44 22.80 31.88
CA CYS A 125 12.69 23.52 33.12
C CYS A 125 14.01 24.28 33.06
N TRP A 126 14.08 25.38 33.80
CA TRP A 126 15.31 26.13 34.01
C TRP A 126 16.06 25.54 35.21
N ARG A 127 17.35 25.22 35.03
CA ARG A 127 18.20 24.72 36.13
C ARG A 127 18.41 25.80 37.19
N ASP A 128 18.82 26.98 36.73
CA ASP A 128 19.21 28.10 37.59
C ASP A 128 18.19 29.24 37.39
N VAL A 129 17.47 29.61 38.46
CA VAL A 129 16.47 30.69 38.45
C VAL A 129 16.73 31.64 39.61
N GLU A 130 17.29 32.82 39.31
CA GLU A 130 17.53 33.89 40.27
C GLU A 130 16.74 35.14 39.87
N ILE A 131 15.88 35.63 40.77
CA ILE A 131 14.99 36.77 40.51
C ILE A 131 15.71 38.06 40.92
N VAL A 132 15.87 39.00 39.98
CA VAL A 132 16.58 40.28 40.23
C VAL A 132 15.77 41.23 41.13
N ASP A 133 14.43 41.23 41.03
CA ASP A 133 13.53 42.07 41.83
C ASP A 133 12.33 41.27 42.37
N ALA A 134 12.50 40.65 43.54
CA ALA A 134 11.53 39.70 44.10
C ALA A 134 10.28 40.33 44.75
N SER A 135 10.17 41.67 44.77
CA SER A 135 9.03 42.38 45.39
C SER A 135 8.15 43.07 44.34
N PRO A 136 6.96 42.52 44.02
CA PRO A 136 6.03 43.18 43.10
C PRO A 136 5.49 44.47 43.75
N ARG A 137 5.47 45.57 42.99
CA ARG A 137 4.93 46.88 43.40
C ARG A 137 3.58 47.20 42.76
N LEU A 138 3.18 46.44 41.75
CA LEU A 138 1.93 46.60 41.03
C LEU A 138 0.93 45.51 41.38
N ASP A 139 -0.33 45.89 41.53
CA ASP A 139 -1.48 44.99 41.59
C ASP A 139 -2.18 44.87 40.22
N ALA A 140 -3.21 44.03 40.13
CA ALA A 140 -3.95 43.77 38.89
C ALA A 140 -4.63 45.03 38.31
N ASP A 141 -5.10 45.95 39.16
CA ASP A 141 -5.70 47.22 38.71
C ASP A 141 -4.65 48.17 38.12
N ALA A 142 -3.46 48.22 38.71
CA ALA A 142 -2.33 49.00 38.19
C ALA A 142 -1.83 48.43 36.86
N VAL A 143 -1.85 47.10 36.67
CA VAL A 143 -1.56 46.45 35.38
C VAL A 143 -2.60 46.83 34.32
N ARG A 144 -3.90 46.80 34.67
CA ARG A 144 -4.97 47.23 33.75
C ARG A 144 -4.75 48.66 33.29
N GLU A 145 -4.47 49.58 34.21
CA GLU A 145 -4.26 50.99 33.90
C GLU A 145 -3.00 51.20 33.03
N THR A 146 -1.94 50.43 33.31
CA THR A 146 -0.71 50.44 32.50
C THR A 146 -0.99 50.04 31.04
N LEU A 147 -1.69 48.92 30.83
CA LEU A 147 -2.03 48.43 29.48
C LEU A 147 -3.04 49.34 28.78
N ARG A 148 -3.99 49.92 29.52
CA ARG A 148 -4.95 50.91 29.03
C ARG A 148 -4.23 52.14 28.46
N ARG A 149 -3.31 52.74 29.22
CA ARG A 149 -2.50 53.89 28.75
C ARG A 149 -1.66 53.54 27.52
N ALA A 150 -1.11 52.33 27.48
CA ALA A 150 -0.30 51.88 26.33
C ALA A 150 -1.15 51.67 25.06
N ALA A 151 -2.40 51.22 25.20
CA ALA A 151 -3.30 50.89 24.10
C ALA A 151 -4.18 52.07 23.63
N GLU A 152 -4.43 53.06 24.50
CA GLU A 152 -5.29 54.23 24.22
C GLU A 152 -4.95 54.99 22.93
N PRO A 153 -3.67 55.16 22.53
CA PRO A 153 -3.32 55.82 21.27
C PRO A 153 -3.67 55.03 19.99
N ALA A 154 -4.12 53.78 20.08
CA ALA A 154 -4.39 52.93 18.91
C ALA A 154 -5.72 53.29 18.22
N ARG A 155 -5.73 53.25 16.88
CA ARG A 155 -6.93 53.48 16.06
C ARG A 155 -8.00 52.42 16.39
N GLY A 156 -9.19 52.89 16.75
CA GLY A 156 -10.33 52.03 17.09
C GLY A 156 -10.45 51.70 18.58
N PHE A 157 -9.52 52.13 19.43
CA PHE A 157 -9.57 51.87 20.88
C PHE A 157 -10.87 52.36 21.52
N ALA A 158 -11.25 53.62 21.32
CA ALA A 158 -12.49 54.18 21.90
C ALA A 158 -13.76 53.45 21.43
N ALA A 159 -13.79 52.97 20.18
CA ALA A 159 -14.92 52.21 19.64
C ALA A 159 -15.00 50.81 20.25
N LEU A 160 -13.86 50.13 20.40
CA LEU A 160 -13.77 48.82 21.02
C LEU A 160 -14.06 48.88 22.53
N GLU A 161 -13.52 49.88 23.24
CA GLU A 161 -13.78 50.09 24.67
C GLU A 161 -15.28 50.25 24.94
N ARG A 162 -15.97 51.09 24.15
CA ARG A 162 -17.44 51.24 24.23
C ARG A 162 -18.16 49.91 23.98
N THR A 163 -17.78 49.19 22.93
CA THR A 163 -18.37 47.88 22.60
C THR A 163 -18.17 46.86 23.74
N MET A 164 -16.99 46.84 24.35
CA MET A 164 -16.68 45.92 25.45
C MET A 164 -17.44 46.29 26.73
N ARG A 165 -17.60 47.59 27.03
CA ARG A 165 -18.47 48.06 28.13
C ARG A 165 -19.94 47.67 27.91
N GLU A 166 -20.46 47.82 26.70
CA GLU A 166 -21.83 47.37 26.35
C GLU A 166 -22.02 45.87 26.54
N ARG A 167 -20.97 45.08 26.36
CA ARG A 167 -20.94 43.63 26.60
C ARG A 167 -20.63 43.24 28.06
N GLY A 168 -20.52 44.21 28.96
CA GLY A 168 -20.24 43.98 30.38
C GLY A 168 -18.77 43.66 30.71
N ALA A 169 -17.84 43.80 29.76
CA ALA A 169 -16.40 43.60 29.99
C ALA A 169 -15.76 44.86 30.60
N THR A 170 -15.87 45.00 31.92
CA THR A 170 -15.37 46.17 32.68
C THR A 170 -13.84 46.21 32.83
N ALA A 171 -13.15 45.11 32.56
CA ALA A 171 -11.69 44.97 32.72
C ALA A 171 -10.86 45.43 31.50
N PHE A 172 -11.48 45.95 30.44
CA PHE A 172 -10.80 46.38 29.22
C PHE A 172 -9.60 47.33 29.49
N PRO A 173 -8.42 47.15 28.85
CA PRO A 173 -8.15 46.25 27.73
C PRO A 173 -7.82 44.80 28.09
N LEU A 174 -7.87 44.42 29.37
CA LEU A 174 -7.66 43.03 29.79
C LEU A 174 -8.81 42.14 29.32
N MET A 175 -8.46 40.93 28.92
CA MET A 175 -9.38 39.86 28.52
C MET A 175 -9.51 38.78 29.61
N ASP A 176 -8.53 38.69 30.50
CA ASP A 176 -8.51 37.82 31.67
C ASP A 176 -7.83 38.49 32.88
N GLU A 177 -7.90 37.83 34.02
CA GLU A 177 -7.25 38.30 35.25
C GLU A 177 -5.73 38.12 35.15
N PRO A 178 -4.93 39.18 35.39
CA PRO A 178 -3.48 39.07 35.36
C PRO A 178 -2.95 38.10 36.41
N ARG A 179 -2.03 37.23 36.01
CA ARG A 179 -1.36 36.26 36.89
C ARG A 179 0.10 36.61 37.07
N LEU A 180 0.61 36.55 38.30
CA LEU A 180 2.03 36.75 38.54
C LEU A 180 2.82 35.48 38.22
N VAL A 181 3.92 35.63 37.46
CA VAL A 181 4.83 34.56 37.05
C VAL A 181 6.29 35.00 37.19
N VAL A 182 7.20 34.03 37.19
CA VAL A 182 8.64 34.29 37.01
C VAL A 182 8.96 34.22 35.52
N TYR A 183 9.35 35.32 34.91
CA TYR A 183 9.55 35.44 33.46
C TYR A 183 11.03 35.67 33.13
N PRO A 184 11.64 34.84 32.25
CA PRO A 184 12.99 35.08 31.75
C PRO A 184 12.99 36.24 30.75
N TRP A 185 13.78 37.28 31.03
CA TRP A 185 13.88 38.47 30.19
C TRP A 185 15.32 39.01 30.17
N GLN A 186 15.89 39.15 28.96
CA GLN A 186 17.23 39.72 28.74
C GLN A 186 18.34 39.10 29.63
N GLY A 187 18.33 37.77 29.78
CA GLY A 187 19.35 37.05 30.55
C GLY A 187 19.15 37.05 32.07
N ALA A 188 18.04 37.59 32.57
CA ALA A 188 17.67 37.58 33.99
C ALA A 188 16.24 37.06 34.19
N PHE A 189 15.89 36.63 35.41
CA PHE A 189 14.50 36.33 35.76
C PHE A 189 13.88 37.49 36.53
N ARG A 190 12.65 37.82 36.18
CA ARG A 190 11.87 38.91 36.79
C ARG A 190 10.49 38.43 37.20
N LEU A 191 9.89 39.09 38.17
CA LEU A 191 8.46 38.93 38.42
C LEU A 191 7.70 39.72 37.37
N ALA A 192 6.77 39.05 36.67
CA ALA A 192 5.94 39.67 35.66
C ALA A 192 4.47 39.27 35.83
N TRP A 193 3.57 40.22 35.61
CA TRP A 193 2.16 39.96 35.41
C TRP A 193 1.93 39.51 33.97
N VAL A 194 1.39 38.31 33.78
CA VAL A 194 0.95 37.80 32.49
C VAL A 194 -0.56 37.89 32.37
N ALA A 195 -1.05 38.49 31.29
CA ALA A 195 -2.47 38.60 30.97
C ALA A 195 -2.68 38.58 29.46
N HIS A 196 -3.88 38.20 29.03
CA HIS A 196 -4.37 38.47 27.69
C HIS A 196 -4.97 39.87 27.65
N ALA A 197 -4.54 40.69 26.70
CA ALA A 197 -4.98 42.06 26.58
C ALA A 197 -5.05 42.54 25.12
N TYR A 198 -5.87 43.54 24.86
CA TYR A 198 -5.77 44.34 23.64
C TYR A 198 -4.59 45.33 23.78
N VAL A 199 -3.58 45.16 22.95
CA VAL A 199 -2.40 46.03 22.89
C VAL A 199 -2.31 46.73 21.56
N ARG A 200 -1.55 47.82 21.49
CA ARG A 200 -1.26 48.50 20.23
C ARG A 200 -0.45 47.57 19.31
N ALA A 201 -0.91 47.38 18.08
CA ALA A 201 -0.20 46.63 17.06
C ALA A 201 1.13 47.34 16.74
N GLY A 202 2.27 46.63 16.72
CA GLY A 202 3.56 47.30 16.50
C GLY A 202 4.80 46.43 16.27
N VAL A 203 5.40 46.67 15.09
CA VAL A 203 6.82 46.55 14.67
C VAL A 203 7.31 45.15 14.22
N PRO A 204 7.76 44.96 12.94
CA PRO A 204 8.18 45.99 11.97
C PRO A 204 7.17 46.20 10.81
N ALA A 205 6.01 46.83 11.06
CA ALA A 205 5.20 47.54 10.05
C ALA A 205 4.13 48.43 10.75
N PRO A 206 3.65 49.52 10.11
CA PRO A 206 2.74 50.49 10.73
C PRO A 206 1.28 50.05 10.56
N ALA A 207 0.84 49.06 11.34
CA ALA A 207 -0.59 48.85 11.55
C ALA A 207 -0.99 49.68 12.78
N GLU A 208 -1.70 50.80 12.59
CA GLU A 208 -2.12 51.69 13.68
C GLU A 208 -3.25 51.12 14.59
N GLY A 209 -3.51 49.80 14.56
CA GLY A 209 -4.66 49.15 15.21
C GLY A 209 -4.39 48.55 16.59
N LEU A 210 -5.40 47.86 17.13
CA LEU A 210 -5.30 47.02 18.33
C LEU A 210 -5.22 45.54 17.95
N ASP A 211 -4.32 44.79 18.57
CA ASP A 211 -4.24 43.33 18.50
C ASP A 211 -4.51 42.72 19.87
N ALA A 212 -5.07 41.51 19.89
CA ALA A 212 -5.06 40.70 21.10
C ALA A 212 -3.66 40.11 21.27
N ALA A 213 -3.12 40.16 22.48
CA ALA A 213 -1.80 39.64 22.82
C ALA A 213 -1.82 38.95 24.17
N ARG A 214 -0.88 38.02 24.36
CA ARG A 214 -0.42 37.64 25.70
C ARG A 214 0.71 38.58 26.10
N THR A 215 0.47 39.41 27.09
CA THR A 215 1.37 40.47 27.51
C THR A 215 1.98 40.17 28.86
N PHE A 216 3.27 40.49 29.01
CA PHE A 216 4.06 40.40 30.22
C PHE A 216 4.41 41.82 30.66
N VAL A 217 3.99 42.19 31.87
CA VAL A 217 4.28 43.48 32.49
C VAL A 217 5.16 43.26 33.69
N ASP A 218 6.30 43.94 33.76
CA ASP A 218 7.21 43.89 34.90
C ASP A 218 6.45 44.29 36.17
N ALA A 219 6.42 43.38 37.14
CA ALA A 219 5.62 43.57 38.34
C ALA A 219 6.19 44.62 39.30
N HIS A 220 7.43 45.07 39.07
CA HIS A 220 8.11 46.10 39.86
C HIS A 220 8.01 47.48 39.21
N SER A 221 8.30 47.59 37.90
CA SER A 221 8.40 48.87 37.19
C SER A 221 7.15 49.26 36.39
N GLY A 222 6.31 48.29 36.02
CA GLY A 222 5.19 48.50 35.09
C GLY A 222 5.60 48.56 33.62
N GLU A 223 6.86 48.29 33.31
CA GLU A 223 7.32 48.17 31.94
C GLU A 223 6.65 46.97 31.25
N VAL A 224 6.13 47.16 30.04
CA VAL A 224 5.68 46.04 29.21
C VAL A 224 6.91 45.31 28.67
N LEU A 225 7.28 44.21 29.32
CA LEU A 225 8.46 43.40 28.96
C LEU A 225 8.29 42.79 27.57
N ALA A 226 7.14 42.16 27.32
CA ALA A 226 6.83 41.55 26.03
C ALA A 226 5.32 41.58 25.78
N SER A 227 4.93 41.87 24.55
CA SER A 227 3.58 41.57 24.07
C SER A 227 3.71 40.55 22.96
N LEU A 228 3.44 39.30 23.29
CA LEU A 228 3.31 38.25 22.30
C LEU A 228 1.92 38.44 21.71
N THR A 229 1.81 39.30 20.69
CA THR A 229 0.58 39.36 19.89
C THR A 229 0.20 37.92 19.58
N PHE A 230 -1.09 37.60 19.70
CA PHE A 230 -1.61 36.47 18.96
C PHE A 230 -1.42 36.88 17.50
N THR A 231 -0.20 36.72 16.98
CA THR A 231 0.16 36.83 15.58
C THR A 231 -0.86 35.93 14.96
N ALA A 232 -1.91 36.48 14.36
CA ALA A 232 -3.18 35.79 14.16
C ALA A 232 -2.91 34.33 13.82
N HIS A 233 -2.99 33.47 14.86
CA HIS A 233 -2.16 32.28 14.86
C HIS A 233 -2.65 31.43 13.73
N GLN A 234 -1.70 31.01 12.90
CA GLN A 234 -1.87 29.92 11.97
C GLN A 234 -2.25 28.67 12.75
N ALA A 235 -3.50 28.62 13.19
CA ALA A 235 -4.05 27.61 14.06
C ALA A 235 -4.49 26.46 13.17
N PRO A 236 -4.05 25.22 13.47
CA PRO A 236 -4.57 24.04 12.81
C PRO A 236 -6.10 23.99 12.96
N VAL A 237 -6.78 23.79 11.84
CA VAL A 237 -8.24 23.66 11.71
C VAL A 237 -8.51 22.41 10.88
N GLN A 238 -9.57 21.68 11.21
CA GLN A 238 -10.09 20.63 10.34
C GLN A 238 -10.95 21.29 9.25
N GLY A 239 -10.60 21.03 8.00
CA GLY A 239 -11.32 21.43 6.81
C GLY A 239 -11.81 20.24 5.99
N SER A 240 -12.44 20.55 4.87
CA SER A 240 -12.85 19.57 3.87
C SER A 240 -12.57 20.10 2.46
N GLY A 241 -12.48 19.20 1.49
CA GLY A 241 -12.38 19.61 0.08
C GLY A 241 -12.89 18.53 -0.86
N ARG A 242 -13.26 18.93 -2.07
CA ARG A 242 -13.66 17.97 -3.12
C ARG A 242 -12.41 17.40 -3.80
N ALA A 243 -12.27 16.08 -3.77
CA ALA A 243 -11.24 15.36 -4.51
C ALA A 243 -11.42 15.53 -6.02
N VAL A 244 -10.35 15.32 -6.79
CA VAL A 244 -10.41 15.10 -8.23
C VAL A 244 -11.37 13.95 -8.49
N THR A 245 -12.26 14.14 -9.46
CA THR A 245 -13.20 13.10 -9.85
C THR A 245 -12.98 12.77 -11.30
N PRO A 246 -12.55 11.53 -11.60
CA PRO A 246 -12.30 11.16 -12.98
C PRO A 246 -13.61 11.24 -13.77
N LEU A 247 -13.61 12.06 -14.83
CA LEU A 247 -14.58 11.98 -15.93
C LEU A 247 -16.07 12.04 -15.53
N GLY A 248 -16.41 12.83 -14.50
CA GLY A 248 -17.81 13.13 -14.15
C GLY A 248 -18.51 12.13 -13.23
N GLY A 249 -17.76 11.27 -12.52
CA GLY A 249 -18.29 10.49 -11.39
C GLY A 249 -18.79 11.36 -10.21
N PRO A 250 -19.35 10.76 -9.15
CA PRO A 250 -19.68 11.50 -7.93
C PRO A 250 -18.40 11.95 -7.20
N TYR A 251 -18.38 13.20 -6.76
CA TYR A 251 -17.25 13.75 -5.99
C TYR A 251 -17.07 13.00 -4.66
N THR A 252 -15.82 12.71 -4.32
CA THR A 252 -15.44 12.29 -2.96
C THR A 252 -14.99 13.51 -2.17
N VAL A 253 -15.36 13.59 -0.89
CA VAL A 253 -14.90 14.67 0.01
C VAL A 253 -13.72 14.14 0.83
N ARG A 254 -12.62 14.91 0.87
CA ARG A 254 -11.45 14.64 1.70
C ARG A 254 -11.48 15.49 2.96
N PRO A 255 -11.19 14.93 4.15
CA PRO A 255 -10.86 15.75 5.31
C PRO A 255 -9.46 16.36 5.13
N LEU A 256 -9.28 17.60 5.55
CA LEU A 256 -8.02 18.33 5.38
C LEU A 256 -7.57 18.94 6.71
N ASN A 257 -6.27 18.88 6.99
CA ASN A 257 -5.68 19.67 8.05
C ASN A 257 -5.20 20.99 7.44
N VAL A 258 -5.76 22.10 7.88
CA VAL A 258 -5.50 23.40 7.28
C VAL A 258 -5.16 24.41 8.34
N VAL A 259 -4.71 25.58 7.92
CA VAL A 259 -4.30 26.64 8.83
C VAL A 259 -5.12 27.89 8.56
N ARG A 260 -5.72 28.47 9.60
CA ARG A 260 -6.41 29.77 9.47
C ARG A 260 -5.38 30.90 9.30
N VAL A 261 -5.60 31.79 8.35
CA VAL A 261 -4.74 32.96 8.11
C VAL A 261 -5.41 34.20 8.66
N GLY A 262 -4.79 34.86 9.65
CA GLY A 262 -5.40 36.06 10.20
C GLY A 262 -6.59 35.76 11.12
N ALA A 263 -7.30 36.82 11.50
CA ALA A 263 -8.59 36.73 12.18
C ALA A 263 -9.77 36.54 11.19
N GLY A 264 -9.50 36.56 9.88
CA GLY A 264 -10.49 36.43 8.82
C GLY A 264 -10.89 34.98 8.53
N PRO A 265 -11.81 34.77 7.56
CA PRO A 265 -12.26 33.43 7.15
C PRO A 265 -11.23 32.69 6.28
N ALA A 266 -10.11 33.32 5.92
CA ALA A 266 -9.14 32.73 5.02
C ALA A 266 -8.39 31.56 5.67
N HIS A 267 -8.20 30.47 4.93
CA HIS A 267 -7.40 29.33 5.36
C HIS A 267 -6.41 28.91 4.27
N ARG A 268 -5.28 28.33 4.66
CA ARG A 268 -4.25 27.79 3.76
C ARG A 268 -4.17 26.28 3.86
N LEU A 269 -3.84 25.62 2.74
CA LEU A 269 -3.46 24.21 2.71
C LEU A 269 -2.04 24.05 3.27
N GLU A 270 -1.97 24.19 4.59
CA GLU A 270 -0.81 24.01 5.41
C GLU A 270 -1.19 23.14 6.60
N ASP A 271 -0.56 21.98 6.71
CA ASP A 271 -0.76 21.03 7.80
C ASP A 271 0.39 21.17 8.80
N ARG A 272 0.07 21.60 10.03
CA ARG A 272 1.01 21.70 11.15
C ARG A 272 0.76 20.69 12.26
N THR A 273 -0.04 19.66 12.00
CA THR A 273 -0.36 18.61 12.98
C THR A 273 0.77 17.58 13.13
N ARG A 274 1.77 17.63 12.25
CA ARG A 274 2.93 16.72 12.18
C ARG A 274 4.23 17.44 12.51
N ALA A 275 5.29 16.66 12.76
CA ALA A 275 6.61 17.20 13.11
C ALA A 275 7.25 18.01 11.98
N ARG A 276 6.99 17.65 10.72
CA ARG A 276 7.27 18.49 9.55
C ARG A 276 5.95 18.97 8.95
N PRO A 277 5.82 20.25 8.61
CA PRO A 277 4.60 20.73 8.00
C PRO A 277 4.46 20.21 6.56
N ILE A 278 3.21 20.09 6.11
CA ILE A 278 2.86 19.78 4.71
C ILE A 278 2.31 21.05 4.08
N LEU A 279 2.91 21.49 2.97
CA LEU A 279 2.62 22.73 2.28
C LEU A 279 2.20 22.43 0.85
N THR A 280 0.98 22.81 0.49
CA THR A 280 0.47 22.71 -0.89
C THR A 280 0.44 24.09 -1.53
N TYR A 281 1.16 24.24 -2.63
CA TYR A 281 1.28 25.48 -3.38
C TYR A 281 0.40 25.44 -4.62
N ASP A 282 -0.21 26.59 -4.93
CA ASP A 282 -0.96 26.80 -6.16
C ASP A 282 -0.14 27.70 -7.09
N ALA A 283 0.36 27.14 -8.20
CA ALA A 283 1.04 27.93 -9.22
C ALA A 283 0.05 28.69 -10.12
N GLY A 284 -1.26 28.44 -10.04
CA GLY A 284 -2.32 29.20 -10.71
C GLY A 284 -2.21 29.24 -12.23
N ALA A 285 -1.49 28.30 -12.84
CA ALA A 285 -1.03 28.35 -14.22
C ALA A 285 -0.31 29.66 -14.61
N ASP A 286 0.33 30.32 -13.63
CA ASP A 286 1.03 31.59 -13.83
C ASP A 286 2.32 31.36 -14.65
N PRO A 287 2.52 32.09 -15.77
CA PRO A 287 3.71 31.98 -16.60
C PRO A 287 5.03 32.33 -15.88
N GLN A 288 4.98 32.93 -14.69
CA GLN A 288 6.16 33.11 -13.83
C GLN A 288 6.75 31.78 -13.35
N TRP A 289 5.93 30.73 -13.23
CA TRP A 289 6.31 29.45 -12.65
C TRP A 289 6.48 28.34 -13.71
N THR A 290 7.02 28.67 -14.89
CA THR A 290 7.19 27.70 -15.99
C THR A 290 8.23 26.62 -15.79
N THR A 291 9.20 26.85 -14.90
CA THR A 291 10.30 25.91 -14.68
C THR A 291 10.42 25.56 -13.20
N THR A 292 10.91 24.36 -12.93
CA THR A 292 11.19 23.90 -11.56
C THR A 292 12.23 24.79 -10.85
N ALA A 293 13.15 25.44 -11.57
CA ALA A 293 14.08 26.40 -10.98
C ALA A 293 13.36 27.67 -10.48
N GLN A 294 12.40 28.19 -11.27
CA GLN A 294 11.57 29.33 -10.86
C GLN A 294 10.71 28.99 -9.66
N MET A 295 10.05 27.83 -9.67
CA MET A 295 9.25 27.35 -8.54
C MET A 295 10.08 27.24 -7.26
N ALA A 296 11.28 26.64 -7.33
CA ALA A 296 12.18 26.51 -6.18
C ALA A 296 12.58 27.88 -5.60
N THR A 297 12.92 28.83 -6.47
CA THR A 297 13.25 30.21 -6.09
C THR A 297 12.03 30.88 -5.45
N GLY A 298 10.85 30.65 -6.01
CA GLY A 298 9.58 31.17 -5.48
C GLY A 298 9.25 30.63 -4.10
N ILE A 299 9.46 29.33 -3.87
CA ILE A 299 9.29 28.68 -2.56
C ILE A 299 10.26 29.29 -1.54
N ALA A 300 11.55 29.36 -1.88
CA ALA A 300 12.57 29.89 -0.98
C ALA A 300 12.36 31.37 -0.63
N ALA A 301 11.86 32.16 -1.59
CA ALA A 301 11.55 33.58 -1.41
C ALA A 301 10.16 33.83 -0.78
N GLY A 302 9.33 32.79 -0.60
CA GLY A 302 7.94 32.92 -0.16
C GLY A 302 7.03 33.66 -1.16
N THR A 303 7.39 33.69 -2.44
CA THR A 303 6.64 34.37 -3.51
C THR A 303 5.74 33.43 -4.30
N LEU A 304 6.01 32.12 -4.30
CA LEU A 304 5.04 31.12 -4.78
C LEU A 304 3.97 30.93 -3.68
N PRO A 305 2.68 31.19 -3.95
CA PRO A 305 1.67 31.19 -2.90
C PRO A 305 1.31 29.78 -2.46
N VAL A 306 1.23 29.58 -1.14
CA VAL A 306 0.54 28.42 -0.55
C VAL A 306 -0.94 28.56 -0.89
N SER A 307 -1.57 27.48 -1.36
CA SER A 307 -3.00 27.45 -1.70
C SER A 307 -3.83 28.01 -0.55
N GLN A 308 -4.76 28.89 -0.89
CA GLN A 308 -5.57 29.62 0.06
C GLN A 308 -7.04 29.65 -0.37
N SER A 309 -7.95 29.29 0.53
CA SER A 309 -9.38 29.56 0.39
C SER A 309 -9.74 30.85 1.12
N ALA A 310 -10.43 31.77 0.43
CA ALA A 310 -10.97 32.98 1.03
C ALA A 310 -12.33 32.73 1.71
N ALA A 311 -13.01 31.63 1.37
CA ALA A 311 -14.39 31.34 1.79
C ALA A 311 -14.48 30.56 3.12
N GLY A 312 -13.39 29.95 3.59
CA GLY A 312 -13.40 29.18 4.83
C GLY A 312 -12.45 28.01 4.80
N SER A 313 -12.74 27.01 5.63
CA SER A 313 -12.02 25.73 5.68
C SER A 313 -12.62 24.67 4.74
N ASP A 314 -13.44 25.09 3.77
CA ASP A 314 -14.03 24.21 2.75
C ASP A 314 -13.45 24.57 1.37
N TRP A 315 -12.82 23.59 0.71
CA TRP A 315 -12.22 23.69 -0.62
C TRP A 315 -13.15 23.01 -1.64
N ALA A 316 -14.34 23.59 -1.79
CA ALA A 316 -15.39 23.06 -2.66
C ALA A 316 -15.93 24.11 -3.66
N ASP A 317 -15.35 25.32 -3.67
CA ASP A 317 -15.92 26.50 -4.33
C ASP A 317 -15.88 26.41 -5.86
N THR A 318 -14.78 25.90 -6.41
CA THR A 318 -14.59 25.77 -7.86
C THR A 318 -14.24 24.34 -8.23
N VAL A 319 -15.06 23.73 -9.08
CA VAL A 319 -14.83 22.38 -9.63
C VAL A 319 -14.23 22.47 -11.04
N ALA A 320 -13.50 21.44 -11.45
CA ALA A 320 -12.78 21.39 -12.72
C ALA A 320 -13.68 21.55 -13.95
N THR A 321 -14.97 21.18 -13.85
CA THR A 321 -15.95 21.37 -14.93
C THR A 321 -16.31 22.84 -15.18
N VAL A 322 -16.05 23.72 -14.22
CA VAL A 322 -16.25 25.17 -14.34
C VAL A 322 -14.96 25.86 -14.80
N SER A 323 -13.84 25.54 -14.16
CA SER A 323 -12.51 26.03 -14.53
C SER A 323 -11.46 25.04 -14.05
N ARG A 324 -10.60 24.54 -14.95
CA ARG A 324 -9.52 23.62 -14.58
C ARG A 324 -8.42 24.32 -13.78
N THR A 325 -8.00 25.50 -14.22
CA THR A 325 -6.90 26.26 -13.60
C THR A 325 -7.30 26.97 -12.30
N ALA A 326 -8.60 27.15 -12.05
CA ALA A 326 -9.09 27.71 -10.78
C ALA A 326 -9.73 26.65 -9.86
N SER A 327 -9.72 25.38 -10.28
CA SER A 327 -10.30 24.29 -9.51
C SER A 327 -9.32 23.84 -8.44
N GLN A 328 -9.76 23.83 -7.18
CA GLN A 328 -8.92 23.41 -6.05
C GLN A 328 -8.80 21.89 -5.88
N GLN A 329 -9.48 21.10 -6.72
CA GLN A 329 -9.51 19.65 -6.61
C GLN A 329 -8.12 18.96 -6.60
N PRO A 330 -7.18 19.29 -7.51
CA PRO A 330 -5.82 18.73 -7.44
C PRO A 330 -5.06 19.16 -6.19
N GLU A 331 -5.26 20.39 -5.69
CA GLU A 331 -4.65 20.85 -4.43
C GLU A 331 -5.15 20.01 -3.24
N VAL A 332 -6.45 19.74 -3.19
CA VAL A 332 -7.11 18.91 -2.16
C VAL A 332 -6.52 17.51 -2.13
N ASP A 333 -6.47 16.81 -3.27
CA ASP A 333 -5.93 15.45 -3.31
C ASP A 333 -4.42 15.42 -3.06
N ALA A 334 -3.66 16.36 -3.62
CA ALA A 334 -2.22 16.48 -3.37
C ALA A 334 -1.93 16.65 -1.87
N HIS A 335 -2.66 17.54 -1.20
CA HIS A 335 -2.50 17.79 0.23
C HIS A 335 -2.87 16.56 1.07
N PHE A 336 -4.05 15.98 0.81
CA PHE A 336 -4.55 14.83 1.54
C PHE A 336 -3.65 13.60 1.37
N VAL A 337 -3.29 13.26 0.14
CA VAL A 337 -2.49 12.06 -0.16
C VAL A 337 -1.06 12.19 0.35
N CYS A 338 -0.44 13.37 0.29
CA CYS A 338 0.86 13.61 0.94
C CYS A 338 0.78 13.42 2.47
N GLY A 339 -0.34 13.80 3.10
CA GLY A 339 -0.58 13.52 4.53
C GLY A 339 -0.72 12.03 4.84
N GLU A 340 -1.43 11.28 4.00
CA GLU A 340 -1.50 9.82 4.14
C GLU A 340 -0.14 9.15 3.92
N ALA A 341 0.62 9.59 2.92
CA ALA A 341 1.96 9.07 2.63
C ALA A 341 2.91 9.34 3.80
N TYR A 342 2.89 10.55 4.38
CA TYR A 342 3.65 10.89 5.58
C TYR A 342 3.44 9.86 6.69
N ASP A 343 2.18 9.63 7.07
CA ASP A 343 1.86 8.73 8.19
C ASP A 343 2.23 7.29 7.86
N TRP A 344 2.09 6.90 6.59
CA TRP A 344 2.40 5.55 6.12
C TRP A 344 3.91 5.27 6.16
N TYR A 345 4.76 6.19 5.70
CA TYR A 345 6.22 6.06 5.83
C TYR A 345 6.68 6.11 7.29
N SER A 346 6.06 6.97 8.11
CA SER A 346 6.35 7.00 9.55
C SER A 346 6.04 5.64 10.19
N ALA A 347 4.92 5.01 9.83
CA ALA A 347 4.57 3.66 10.27
C ALA A 347 5.57 2.59 9.78
N LEU A 348 5.96 2.60 8.50
CA LEU A 348 6.98 1.67 7.98
C LEU A 348 8.31 1.76 8.76
N ALA A 349 8.69 2.98 9.17
CA ALA A 349 9.88 3.25 9.96
C ALA A 349 9.74 2.95 11.46
N GLY A 350 8.57 2.49 11.93
CA GLY A 350 8.31 2.29 13.37
C GLY A 350 8.27 3.60 14.17
N GLY A 351 7.92 4.72 13.53
CA GLY A 351 7.86 6.06 14.12
C GLY A 351 9.18 6.85 14.06
N GLY A 352 10.12 6.44 13.21
CA GLY A 352 11.44 7.05 13.06
C GLY A 352 11.61 8.01 11.88
N ARG A 353 10.64 8.08 10.95
CA ARG A 353 10.70 8.94 9.76
C ARG A 353 9.62 10.02 9.80
N ASP A 354 10.05 11.27 9.81
CA ASP A 354 9.18 12.45 9.88
C ASP A 354 9.19 13.19 8.53
N GLY A 355 8.23 12.86 7.66
CA GLY A 355 8.11 13.50 6.34
C GLY A 355 9.04 12.88 5.31
N TRP A 356 10.01 13.65 4.82
CA TRP A 356 10.94 13.22 3.79
C TRP A 356 12.25 12.65 4.33
N ASP A 357 12.66 13.10 5.51
CA ASP A 357 13.96 12.82 6.08
C ASP A 357 13.86 12.38 7.55
N ASP A 358 14.96 11.87 8.08
CA ASP A 358 15.08 11.49 9.50
C ASP A 358 15.78 12.59 10.33
N GLY A 359 15.97 13.78 9.76
CA GLY A 359 16.69 14.90 10.38
C GLY A 359 18.22 14.74 10.40
N ASN A 360 18.75 13.86 9.56
CA ASN A 360 20.19 13.50 9.54
C ASN A 360 21.05 14.49 8.77
N TYR A 361 20.46 15.42 8.01
CA TYR A 361 21.21 16.39 7.21
C TYR A 361 21.41 17.68 8.00
N ALA A 362 22.64 18.21 7.98
CA ALA A 362 22.96 19.50 8.59
C ALA A 362 22.22 20.66 7.88
N ASP A 363 22.02 21.78 8.57
CA ASP A 363 21.59 23.05 7.97
C ASP A 363 22.83 23.95 7.84
N PRO A 364 23.35 24.22 6.62
CA PRO A 364 23.03 23.63 5.30
C PRO A 364 23.70 22.23 5.11
N PRO A 365 23.20 21.34 4.21
CA PRO A 365 22.68 21.62 2.86
C PRO A 365 21.16 21.72 2.64
N VAL A 366 20.33 21.41 3.63
CA VAL A 366 18.85 21.55 3.55
C VAL A 366 18.30 22.30 4.76
N GLU A 367 17.05 22.73 4.72
CA GLU A 367 16.43 23.45 5.83
C GLU A 367 16.28 22.57 7.08
N THR A 368 16.56 23.13 8.26
CA THR A 368 16.19 22.51 9.54
C THR A 368 14.68 22.30 9.57
N ASN A 369 14.24 21.06 9.79
CA ASN A 369 12.83 20.66 9.76
C ASN A 369 12.16 20.71 8.38
N LEU A 370 12.84 20.16 7.37
CA LEU A 370 12.42 20.09 5.98
C LEU A 370 10.91 19.80 5.79
N PRO A 371 10.12 20.80 5.35
CA PRO A 371 8.69 20.62 5.06
C PRO A 371 8.44 19.70 3.88
N VAL A 372 7.33 18.96 3.91
CA VAL A 372 6.78 18.30 2.71
C VAL A 372 6.12 19.36 1.84
N ARG A 373 6.55 19.50 0.59
CA ARG A 373 6.07 20.51 -0.36
C ARG A 373 5.55 19.87 -1.64
N VAL A 374 4.37 20.29 -2.07
CA VAL A 374 3.77 19.88 -3.34
C VAL A 374 3.22 21.10 -4.07
N VAL A 375 3.46 21.18 -5.38
CA VAL A 375 3.01 22.26 -6.26
C VAL A 375 1.99 21.71 -7.24
N THR A 376 0.83 22.36 -7.33
CA THR A 376 -0.23 22.08 -8.31
C THR A 376 -0.42 23.24 -9.28
N HIS A 377 -1.17 23.03 -10.36
CA HIS A 377 -1.39 24.02 -11.42
C HIS A 377 -0.12 24.64 -12.04
N PRO A 378 0.98 23.89 -12.25
CA PRO A 378 2.10 24.44 -13.02
C PRO A 378 1.62 24.79 -14.45
N PRO A 379 2.08 25.91 -15.03
CA PRO A 379 1.69 26.31 -16.37
C PRO A 379 2.15 25.28 -17.42
N GLY A 380 1.39 25.15 -18.51
CA GLY A 380 1.76 24.34 -19.68
C GLY A 380 0.99 23.04 -19.88
N GLY A 381 0.05 22.68 -18.98
CA GLY A 381 -0.89 21.58 -19.19
C GLY A 381 -0.24 20.20 -19.43
N GLY A 382 1.00 20.00 -18.99
CA GLY A 382 1.76 18.78 -19.22
C GLY A 382 1.07 17.54 -18.63
N ALA A 383 1.26 16.39 -19.27
CA ALA A 383 0.80 15.09 -18.79
C ALA A 383 1.89 14.40 -17.94
N ASP A 384 2.33 15.04 -16.85
CA ASP A 384 3.50 14.57 -16.08
C ASP A 384 3.37 14.83 -14.58
N ALA A 385 4.14 14.11 -13.78
CA ALA A 385 4.35 14.35 -12.36
C ALA A 385 5.83 14.12 -12.07
N LEU A 386 6.42 14.90 -11.18
CA LEU A 386 7.84 14.74 -10.86
C LEU A 386 8.18 15.21 -9.45
N PHE A 387 9.07 14.47 -8.80
CA PHE A 387 9.94 15.00 -7.77
C PHE A 387 11.11 15.78 -8.38
N THR A 388 11.44 16.92 -7.79
CA THR A 388 12.66 17.65 -8.11
C THR A 388 13.27 18.27 -6.86
N MET A 389 14.58 18.50 -6.93
CA MET A 389 15.32 19.26 -5.93
C MET A 389 16.22 20.27 -6.66
N LYS A 390 16.11 21.56 -6.31
CA LYS A 390 16.87 22.63 -6.98
C LYS A 390 17.70 23.43 -5.97
N PRO A 391 18.93 23.85 -6.34
CA PRO A 391 19.72 24.69 -5.49
C PRO A 391 19.20 26.13 -5.54
N VAL A 392 19.04 26.76 -4.37
CA VAL A 392 18.72 28.18 -4.22
C VAL A 392 19.65 28.73 -3.13
N GLY A 393 20.63 29.54 -3.53
CA GLY A 393 21.72 29.93 -2.63
C GLY A 393 22.61 28.73 -2.27
N ASP A 394 22.82 28.50 -0.97
CA ASP A 394 23.58 27.39 -0.39
C ASP A 394 22.70 26.19 0.01
N ARG A 395 21.39 26.26 -0.26
CA ARG A 395 20.40 25.25 0.14
C ARG A 395 19.78 24.53 -1.05
N TRP A 396 19.36 23.30 -0.82
CA TRP A 396 18.53 22.55 -1.75
C TRP A 396 17.05 22.61 -1.35
N ILE A 397 16.18 22.92 -2.32
CA ILE A 397 14.73 23.01 -2.15
C ILE A 397 14.08 21.83 -2.88
N PRO A 398 13.70 20.75 -2.15
CA PRO A 398 12.95 19.62 -2.68
C PRO A 398 11.45 19.91 -2.68
N PHE A 399 10.75 19.45 -3.72
CA PHE A 399 9.29 19.52 -3.85
C PHE A 399 8.78 18.58 -4.96
N ILE A 400 7.51 18.20 -4.84
CA ILE A 400 6.76 17.45 -5.85
C ILE A 400 6.01 18.45 -6.73
N VAL A 401 5.92 18.18 -8.03
CA VAL A 401 5.11 18.93 -8.99
C VAL A 401 4.09 17.99 -9.62
N LEU A 402 2.81 18.38 -9.58
CA LEU A 402 1.71 17.62 -10.15
C LEU A 402 1.03 18.49 -11.21
N TYR A 403 1.15 18.08 -12.48
CA TYR A 403 0.54 18.82 -13.58
C TYR A 403 -0.95 18.47 -13.73
N ASP A 404 -1.68 19.41 -14.34
CA ASP A 404 -3.12 19.27 -14.53
C ASP A 404 -3.50 18.30 -15.64
N GLY A 405 -2.58 17.96 -16.55
CA GLY A 405 -2.90 17.22 -17.76
C GLY A 405 -3.90 17.93 -18.68
N ASP A 406 -4.27 17.24 -19.75
CA ASP A 406 -5.33 17.63 -20.67
C ASP A 406 -6.16 16.39 -21.06
N PRO A 407 -7.35 16.18 -20.46
CA PRO A 407 -8.20 15.04 -20.79
C PRO A 407 -8.82 15.14 -22.18
N GLY A 408 -8.80 16.33 -22.81
CA GLY A 408 -9.26 16.56 -24.18
C GLY A 408 -8.17 16.42 -25.23
N ALA A 409 -6.92 16.16 -24.85
CA ALA A 409 -5.82 16.02 -25.79
C ALA A 409 -6.01 14.79 -26.70
N THR A 410 -6.34 15.04 -27.97
CA THR A 410 -6.47 14.00 -29.01
C THR A 410 -5.19 13.89 -29.82
N CYS A 411 -4.34 12.91 -29.54
CA CYS A 411 -3.17 12.62 -30.37
C CYS A 411 -3.57 11.54 -31.46
N VAL A 412 -4.55 11.87 -32.35
CA VAL A 412 -4.95 11.28 -33.68
C VAL A 412 -5.40 9.79 -33.88
N ALA A 413 -5.83 9.07 -32.82
CA ALA A 413 -6.52 7.75 -32.80
C ALA A 413 -5.67 6.47 -32.96
N ALA A 414 -6.01 5.31 -32.35
CA ALA A 414 -7.19 4.91 -31.57
C ALA A 414 -6.83 4.60 -30.09
N GLY A 415 -7.51 5.31 -29.18
CA GLY A 415 -7.50 5.13 -27.71
C GLY A 415 -6.86 6.34 -27.01
N ASP A 416 -7.61 7.44 -26.87
CA ASP A 416 -7.13 8.76 -26.42
C ASP A 416 -6.24 8.71 -25.16
N ARG A 417 -5.06 9.33 -25.27
CA ARG A 417 -4.02 9.38 -24.22
C ARG A 417 -4.11 10.66 -23.37
N GLY A 418 -5.29 11.26 -23.29
CA GLY A 418 -5.55 12.38 -22.40
C GLY A 418 -5.43 11.93 -20.94
N VAL A 419 -4.69 12.70 -20.15
CA VAL A 419 -4.60 12.53 -18.69
C VAL A 419 -5.37 13.67 -18.05
N ASP A 420 -6.15 13.37 -17.03
CA ASP A 420 -6.72 14.37 -16.12
C ASP A 420 -5.68 14.80 -15.07
N PHE A 421 -6.09 15.45 -13.98
CA PHE A 421 -5.16 15.88 -12.94
C PHE A 421 -4.34 14.71 -12.38
N MET A 422 -3.01 14.80 -12.45
CA MET A 422 -2.10 13.77 -11.94
C MET A 422 -2.26 13.53 -10.44
N ALA A 423 -2.63 14.59 -9.70
CA ALA A 423 -2.95 14.53 -8.28
C ALA A 423 -4.12 13.58 -7.93
N GLY A 424 -5.01 13.28 -8.89
CA GLY A 424 -6.12 12.36 -8.70
C GLY A 424 -5.72 10.90 -8.55
N SER A 425 -4.48 10.53 -8.90
CA SER A 425 -3.95 9.19 -8.69
C SER A 425 -3.15 9.10 -7.40
N ARG A 426 -3.69 8.36 -6.41
CA ARG A 426 -2.98 8.02 -5.17
C ARG A 426 -1.64 7.32 -5.44
N GLN A 427 -1.58 6.49 -6.49
CA GLN A 427 -0.37 5.78 -6.87
C GLN A 427 0.69 6.73 -7.44
N VAL A 428 0.30 7.67 -8.31
CA VAL A 428 1.23 8.68 -8.87
C VAL A 428 1.79 9.58 -7.76
N VAL A 429 0.94 10.10 -6.87
CA VAL A 429 1.44 10.92 -5.75
C VAL A 429 2.37 10.12 -4.83
N GLY A 430 2.03 8.86 -4.54
CA GLY A 430 2.90 7.95 -3.78
C GLY A 430 4.23 7.64 -4.48
N HIS A 431 4.22 7.50 -5.81
CA HIS A 431 5.40 7.31 -6.64
C HIS A 431 6.33 8.53 -6.54
N GLU A 432 5.80 9.75 -6.70
CA GLU A 432 6.62 10.96 -6.54
C GLU A 432 7.13 11.16 -5.12
N TYR A 433 6.33 10.81 -4.11
CA TYR A 433 6.76 10.85 -2.72
C TYR A 433 7.92 9.89 -2.47
N GLN A 434 7.90 8.69 -3.07
CA GLN A 434 8.98 7.72 -2.93
C GLN A 434 10.29 8.20 -3.58
N HIS A 435 10.27 8.97 -4.67
CA HIS A 435 11.52 9.54 -5.19
C HIS A 435 12.23 10.39 -4.14
N VAL A 436 11.47 11.17 -3.36
CA VAL A 436 12.02 11.94 -2.24
C VAL A 436 12.62 11.02 -1.20
N ILE A 437 11.88 9.99 -0.77
CA ILE A 437 12.35 8.99 0.20
C ILE A 437 13.64 8.32 -0.27
N THR A 438 13.74 7.92 -1.54
CA THR A 438 14.94 7.33 -2.12
C THR A 438 16.12 8.30 -2.05
N THR A 439 15.93 9.58 -2.40
CA THR A 439 16.99 10.60 -2.30
C THR A 439 17.43 10.84 -0.85
N PHE A 440 16.49 10.97 0.08
CA PHE A 440 16.76 11.34 1.48
C PHE A 440 17.07 10.13 2.40
N SER A 441 17.24 8.93 1.83
CA SER A 441 17.73 7.75 2.58
C SER A 441 19.24 7.57 2.48
N PHE A 442 19.94 8.40 1.70
CA PHE A 442 21.39 8.33 1.52
C PHE A 442 22.02 9.70 1.73
N GLU A 443 23.17 9.74 2.39
CA GLU A 443 24.03 10.91 2.46
C GLU A 443 25.28 10.63 1.63
N ASP A 444 25.59 11.54 0.71
CA ASP A 444 26.88 11.54 0.02
C ASP A 444 27.97 11.91 1.04
N PRO A 445 28.87 10.98 1.42
CA PRO A 445 29.86 11.22 2.46
C PRO A 445 30.90 12.27 2.06
N THR A 446 31.07 12.54 0.76
CA THR A 446 32.00 13.55 0.26
C THR A 446 31.42 14.96 0.25
N THR A 447 30.10 15.09 0.11
CA THR A 447 29.44 16.41 0.01
C THR A 447 28.48 16.72 1.15
N GLY A 448 28.15 15.74 2.00
CA GLY A 448 27.11 15.82 3.04
C GLY A 448 25.69 15.98 2.48
N LYS A 449 25.52 15.88 1.15
CA LYS A 449 24.25 16.15 0.47
C LYS A 449 23.37 14.91 0.46
N PRO A 450 22.03 15.07 0.45
CA PRO A 450 21.14 13.97 0.14
C PRO A 450 21.45 13.38 -1.24
N GLY A 451 21.47 12.05 -1.35
CA GLY A 451 21.09 11.39 -2.60
C GLY A 451 22.01 10.31 -3.15
N ILE A 452 21.35 9.34 -3.77
CA ILE A 452 21.76 8.67 -5.00
C ILE A 452 21.18 9.50 -6.17
N GLY A 453 22.03 9.99 -7.06
CA GLY A 453 21.61 10.84 -8.18
C GLY A 453 20.75 10.10 -9.23
N TYR A 454 19.82 10.81 -9.88
CA TYR A 454 18.95 10.23 -10.91
C TYR A 454 19.67 10.11 -12.26
N ALA A 455 20.49 9.08 -12.42
CA ALA A 455 21.19 8.77 -13.67
C ALA A 455 21.46 7.27 -13.83
N GLY A 456 21.48 6.77 -15.07
CA GLY A 456 21.84 5.38 -15.38
C GLY A 456 21.03 4.36 -14.57
N TRP A 457 21.72 3.41 -13.94
CA TRP A 457 21.11 2.39 -13.08
C TRP A 457 20.48 2.94 -11.81
N ALA A 458 20.97 4.06 -11.28
CA ALA A 458 20.32 4.72 -10.16
C ALA A 458 18.95 5.29 -10.55
N ALA A 459 18.79 5.84 -11.75
CA ALA A 459 17.48 6.25 -12.24
C ALA A 459 16.51 5.06 -12.32
N ALA A 460 16.98 3.90 -12.80
CA ALA A 460 16.16 2.68 -12.82
C ALA A 460 15.76 2.19 -11.42
N LEU A 461 16.66 2.30 -10.44
CA LEU A 461 16.36 2.00 -9.04
C LEU A 461 15.30 2.98 -8.49
N HIS A 462 15.48 4.27 -8.73
CA HIS A 462 14.51 5.32 -8.37
C HIS A 462 13.12 4.99 -8.91
N GLU A 463 13.00 4.75 -10.20
CA GLU A 463 11.72 4.40 -10.83
C GLU A 463 11.13 3.09 -10.31
N GLY A 464 11.95 2.06 -10.15
CA GLY A 464 11.50 0.75 -9.68
C GLY A 464 11.01 0.78 -8.23
N LEU A 465 11.70 1.52 -7.36
CA LEU A 465 11.26 1.74 -5.98
C LEU A 465 9.99 2.59 -5.95
N SER A 466 9.92 3.66 -6.74
CA SER A 466 8.73 4.52 -6.80
C SER A 466 7.49 3.78 -7.30
N ASP A 467 7.62 2.89 -8.29
CA ASP A 467 6.54 2.00 -8.71
C ASP A 467 6.16 0.98 -7.63
N ALA A 468 7.14 0.38 -6.96
CA ALA A 468 6.91 -0.58 -5.87
C ALA A 468 6.16 0.07 -4.68
N PHE A 469 6.67 1.18 -4.14
CA PHE A 469 6.06 1.88 -3.02
C PHE A 469 4.75 2.57 -3.39
N GLY A 470 4.65 3.13 -4.61
CA GLY A 470 3.37 3.61 -5.15
C GLY A 470 2.32 2.49 -5.16
N GLY A 471 2.71 1.27 -5.55
CA GLY A 471 1.86 0.08 -5.51
C GLY A 471 1.51 -0.36 -4.08
N PHE A 472 2.48 -0.46 -3.18
CA PHE A 472 2.25 -0.79 -1.77
C PHE A 472 1.33 0.20 -1.07
N PHE A 473 1.51 1.50 -1.30
CA PHE A 473 0.76 2.57 -0.67
C PHE A 473 -0.66 2.74 -1.22
N SER A 474 -0.85 2.54 -2.53
CA SER A 474 -2.16 2.66 -3.18
C SER A 474 -2.97 1.37 -3.18
N GLY A 475 -2.32 0.20 -3.05
CA GLY A 475 -2.93 -1.10 -3.29
C GLY A 475 -3.22 -1.40 -4.76
N THR A 476 -2.74 -0.57 -5.68
CA THR A 476 -3.00 -0.68 -7.14
C THR A 476 -1.71 -1.03 -7.89
N TRP A 477 -1.79 -1.98 -8.83
CA TRP A 477 -0.62 -2.48 -9.58
C TRP A 477 -0.69 -2.16 -11.08
N SER A 478 -1.57 -1.22 -11.44
CA SER A 478 -1.81 -0.78 -12.82
C SER A 478 -2.22 0.69 -12.79
N PRO A 479 -1.30 1.62 -12.43
CA PRO A 479 -1.60 3.05 -12.32
C PRO A 479 -2.11 3.60 -13.65
N GLY A 480 -2.98 4.61 -13.58
CA GLY A 480 -3.40 5.37 -14.77
C GLY A 480 -4.89 5.38 -15.09
N PRO A 481 -5.64 4.27 -14.98
CA PRO A 481 -7.05 4.25 -15.37
C PRO A 481 -7.88 5.31 -14.67
N GLU A 482 -7.54 5.63 -13.42
CA GLU A 482 -8.16 6.66 -12.60
C GLU A 482 -7.90 8.10 -13.07
N ILE A 483 -6.87 8.33 -13.89
CA ILE A 483 -6.57 9.66 -14.47
C ILE A 483 -6.63 9.63 -16.00
N SER A 484 -7.00 8.52 -16.62
CA SER A 484 -7.07 8.37 -18.07
C SER A 484 -8.50 8.53 -18.57
N ALA A 485 -8.72 9.47 -19.50
CA ALA A 485 -10.02 9.63 -20.17
C ALA A 485 -10.50 8.37 -20.91
N ALA A 486 -9.56 7.54 -21.37
CA ALA A 486 -9.82 6.27 -22.05
C ALA A 486 -9.73 5.05 -21.12
N GLY A 487 -9.53 5.24 -19.81
CA GLY A 487 -9.35 4.16 -18.83
C GLY A 487 -8.09 3.32 -19.07
N LEU A 488 -7.07 3.90 -19.70
CA LEU A 488 -5.85 3.20 -20.05
C LEU A 488 -4.86 3.18 -18.88
N VAL A 489 -4.08 2.10 -18.81
CA VAL A 489 -3.04 1.87 -17.81
C VAL A 489 -1.72 2.52 -18.28
N LEU A 490 -1.06 3.30 -17.41
CA LEU A 490 0.27 3.87 -17.65
C LEU A 490 1.31 2.75 -17.79
N ARG A 491 1.43 1.96 -16.72
CA ARG A 491 2.32 0.81 -16.56
C ARG A 491 1.54 -0.30 -15.88
N ASN A 492 1.76 -1.54 -16.28
CA ASN A 492 1.15 -2.69 -15.61
C ASN A 492 2.22 -3.43 -14.81
N LEU A 493 2.30 -3.22 -13.50
CA LEU A 493 3.32 -3.84 -12.65
C LEU A 493 3.04 -5.34 -12.41
N ALA A 494 1.78 -5.76 -12.49
CA ALA A 494 1.40 -7.16 -12.43
C ALA A 494 1.86 -7.93 -13.70
N PHE A 495 1.93 -7.25 -14.84
CA PHE A 495 2.42 -7.79 -16.09
C PHE A 495 3.13 -6.70 -16.93
N PRO A 496 4.43 -6.42 -16.67
CA PRO A 496 5.14 -5.30 -17.29
C PRO A 496 5.09 -5.30 -18.82
N ARG A 497 5.04 -6.48 -19.44
CA ARG A 497 4.97 -6.65 -20.91
C ARG A 497 3.57 -6.44 -21.51
N ASP A 498 2.59 -5.93 -20.76
CA ASP A 498 1.21 -5.70 -21.23
C ASP A 498 1.19 -4.81 -22.48
N PRO A 499 0.84 -5.33 -23.67
CA PRO A 499 0.87 -4.56 -24.91
C PRO A 499 -0.17 -3.43 -24.96
N ASP A 500 -1.17 -3.45 -24.07
CA ASP A 500 -2.23 -2.44 -23.98
C ASP A 500 -1.88 -1.29 -23.01
N SER A 501 -0.77 -1.40 -22.26
CA SER A 501 -0.28 -0.32 -21.39
C SER A 501 0.40 0.78 -22.21
N TRP A 502 0.35 2.03 -21.72
CA TRP A 502 0.90 3.18 -22.44
C TRP A 502 2.35 3.03 -22.81
N MET A 503 3.17 2.57 -21.86
CA MET A 503 4.61 2.40 -22.05
C MET A 503 4.96 1.33 -23.11
N ASN A 504 4.00 0.46 -23.46
CA ASN A 504 4.20 -0.58 -24.47
C ASN A 504 3.44 -0.31 -25.79
N LEU A 505 2.57 0.69 -25.88
CA LEU A 505 1.83 1.06 -27.10
C LEU A 505 2.75 1.72 -28.15
N PRO A 506 2.50 1.52 -29.46
CA PRO A 506 3.32 2.14 -30.50
C PRO A 506 2.99 3.65 -30.62
N GLY A 507 3.95 4.44 -31.09
CA GLY A 507 3.79 5.88 -31.33
C GLY A 507 4.32 6.76 -30.20
N PRO A 508 4.48 8.07 -30.43
CA PRO A 508 5.02 8.99 -29.42
C PRO A 508 4.16 8.95 -28.15
N PRO A 509 4.75 8.97 -26.94
CA PRO A 509 4.00 9.10 -25.69
C PRO A 509 3.08 10.33 -25.73
N PRO A 510 2.10 10.45 -24.81
CA PRO A 510 1.13 11.53 -24.83
C PRO A 510 1.80 12.90 -24.91
N CYS A 511 1.04 13.82 -25.47
CA CYS A 511 1.26 15.24 -25.70
C CYS A 511 2.04 15.96 -24.54
N GLY A 512 3.35 15.71 -24.40
CA GLY A 512 4.25 16.28 -23.37
C GLY A 512 5.27 15.30 -22.73
N LEU A 513 4.98 14.00 -22.68
CA LEU A 513 5.95 12.99 -22.22
C LEU A 513 6.95 12.70 -23.35
N ARG A 514 8.23 13.04 -23.14
CA ARG A 514 9.31 12.89 -24.14
C ARG A 514 9.48 11.40 -24.56
N PRO A 515 9.92 11.10 -25.80
CA PRO A 515 9.66 9.83 -26.46
C PRO A 515 10.25 8.59 -25.77
N ALA A 516 9.39 7.64 -25.42
CA ALA A 516 9.71 6.22 -25.19
C ALA A 516 9.58 5.36 -26.46
N SER A 517 9.39 5.98 -27.63
CA SER A 517 9.11 5.26 -28.87
C SER A 517 10.36 5.00 -29.72
N ALA A 518 11.40 4.41 -29.13
CA ALA A 518 12.32 3.61 -29.92
C ALA A 518 11.75 2.17 -29.98
N PRO A 519 11.56 1.57 -31.17
CA PRO A 519 11.18 0.16 -31.27
C PRO A 519 12.15 -0.71 -30.45
N GLY A 520 11.65 -1.46 -29.46
CA GLY A 520 12.45 -2.31 -28.56
C GLY A 520 12.38 -2.01 -27.05
N GLN A 521 11.72 -0.90 -26.65
CA GLN A 521 11.67 -0.44 -25.25
C GLN A 521 10.49 -0.98 -24.43
N ALA A 522 10.09 -2.24 -24.64
CA ALA A 522 9.08 -2.85 -23.79
C ALA A 522 9.58 -2.93 -22.33
N MET A 523 8.71 -2.63 -21.37
CA MET A 523 9.03 -2.74 -19.93
C MET A 523 9.52 -4.16 -19.61
N LYS A 524 10.51 -4.26 -18.71
CA LYS A 524 11.14 -5.54 -18.34
C LYS A 524 10.50 -6.08 -17.07
N ASP A 525 10.37 -7.39 -16.99
CA ASP A 525 9.92 -8.13 -15.81
C ASP A 525 10.98 -9.10 -15.27
N HIS A 526 12.12 -9.24 -15.96
CA HIS A 526 13.23 -10.10 -15.57
C HIS A 526 14.59 -9.45 -15.87
N PHE A 527 15.57 -9.63 -14.97
CA PHE A 527 16.88 -9.00 -15.05
C PHE A 527 17.74 -9.42 -16.25
N ALA A 528 17.59 -10.66 -16.73
CA ALA A 528 18.23 -11.11 -17.96
C ALA A 528 17.86 -10.29 -19.20
N ASP A 529 16.75 -9.54 -19.18
CA ASP A 529 16.28 -8.77 -20.33
C ASP A 529 16.75 -7.30 -20.31
N ARG A 530 17.63 -6.94 -19.35
CA ARG A 530 18.13 -5.57 -19.12
C ARG A 530 18.91 -4.95 -20.29
N ASP A 531 19.53 -5.80 -21.11
CA ASP A 531 20.40 -5.42 -22.23
C ASP A 531 19.65 -5.30 -23.56
N ALA A 532 18.36 -5.61 -23.60
CA ALA A 532 17.55 -5.52 -24.82
C ALA A 532 17.31 -4.08 -25.31
N THR A 533 17.81 -3.06 -24.60
CA THR A 533 17.68 -1.64 -24.95
C THR A 533 19.06 -1.02 -25.22
N ALA A 534 19.30 -0.55 -26.44
CA ALA A 534 20.53 0.18 -26.75
C ALA A 534 20.60 1.50 -25.97
N GLU A 535 21.67 1.68 -25.17
CA GLU A 535 21.95 2.96 -24.53
C GLU A 535 22.48 3.98 -25.55
N PRO A 536 22.15 5.28 -25.39
CA PRO A 536 22.77 6.30 -26.22
C PRO A 536 24.27 6.40 -25.91
N ALA A 537 25.08 6.78 -26.91
CA ALA A 537 26.52 6.91 -26.76
C ALA A 537 26.89 7.84 -25.58
N ALA A 538 27.93 7.47 -24.84
CA ALA A 538 28.44 8.29 -23.74
C ALA A 538 28.79 9.71 -24.25
N GLY A 539 28.23 10.74 -23.61
CA GLY A 539 28.43 12.15 -23.98
C GLY A 539 27.38 12.76 -24.92
N ASP A 540 26.46 11.97 -25.50
CA ASP A 540 25.33 12.52 -26.23
C ASP A 540 24.36 13.20 -25.25
N THR A 541 24.21 14.52 -25.35
CA THR A 541 23.34 15.37 -24.50
C THR A 541 22.08 15.84 -25.21
N SER A 542 21.80 15.28 -26.40
CA SER A 542 20.60 15.64 -27.16
C SER A 542 19.32 15.34 -26.38
N ALA A 543 18.26 16.08 -26.68
CA ALA A 543 16.95 15.84 -26.09
C ALA A 543 16.44 14.41 -26.36
N ALA A 544 16.82 13.83 -27.52
CA ALA A 544 16.52 12.44 -27.85
C ALA A 544 17.28 11.47 -26.94
N ALA A 545 18.57 11.67 -26.70
CA ALA A 545 19.36 10.83 -25.78
C ALA A 545 18.91 10.96 -24.32
N ALA A 546 18.41 12.12 -23.89
CA ALA A 546 17.78 12.27 -22.58
C ALA A 546 16.46 11.47 -22.45
N ALA A 547 15.69 11.36 -23.55
CA ALA A 547 14.37 10.73 -23.56
C ALA A 547 14.34 9.17 -23.55
N LEU A 548 14.99 8.44 -24.46
CA LEU A 548 16.38 8.10 -24.22
C LEU A 548 16.57 7.29 -22.93
N ARG A 549 17.48 7.84 -22.11
CA ARG A 549 17.84 7.35 -20.78
C ARG A 549 16.65 7.25 -19.82
N THR A 550 15.70 8.19 -19.89
CA THR A 550 14.51 8.19 -19.03
C THR A 550 13.64 6.96 -19.29
N SER A 551 13.35 6.66 -20.57
CA SER A 551 12.62 5.45 -20.96
C SER A 551 13.30 4.16 -20.49
N ILE A 552 14.64 4.10 -20.57
CA ILE A 552 15.44 2.96 -20.09
C ILE A 552 15.30 2.80 -18.57
N ALA A 553 15.27 3.90 -17.80
CA ALA A 553 15.07 3.87 -16.35
C ALA A 553 13.72 3.23 -15.99
N TYR A 554 12.62 3.69 -16.58
CA TYR A 554 11.29 3.07 -16.38
C TYR A 554 11.28 1.59 -16.80
N SER A 555 11.85 1.30 -17.98
CA SER A 555 11.86 -0.06 -18.52
C SER A 555 12.58 -1.05 -17.61
N ARG A 556 13.73 -0.67 -17.04
CA ARG A 556 14.50 -1.51 -16.10
C ARG A 556 13.85 -1.51 -14.72
N GLY A 557 13.39 -0.36 -14.23
CA GLY A 557 12.73 -0.22 -12.93
C GLY A 557 11.50 -1.10 -12.76
N ALA A 558 10.77 -1.37 -13.85
CA ALA A 558 9.63 -2.28 -13.84
C ALA A 558 9.92 -3.70 -13.32
N ILE A 559 11.18 -4.16 -13.34
CA ILE A 559 11.60 -5.43 -12.73
C ILE A 559 11.34 -5.41 -11.22
N LEU A 560 11.72 -4.31 -10.55
CA LEU A 560 11.48 -4.13 -9.11
C LEU A 560 9.99 -3.94 -8.84
N GLY A 561 9.29 -3.13 -9.64
CA GLY A 561 7.84 -2.97 -9.52
C GLY A 561 7.08 -4.30 -9.62
N HIS A 562 7.49 -5.19 -10.53
CA HIS A 562 6.93 -6.53 -10.66
C HIS A 562 7.28 -7.46 -9.49
N CYS A 563 8.53 -7.42 -9.00
CA CYS A 563 8.94 -8.15 -7.81
C CYS A 563 8.12 -7.75 -6.57
N ALA A 564 7.89 -6.45 -6.39
CA ALA A 564 7.05 -5.90 -5.33
C ALA A 564 5.60 -6.38 -5.46
N PHE A 565 5.04 -6.40 -6.67
CA PHE A 565 3.70 -6.95 -6.94
C PHE A 565 3.60 -8.41 -6.47
N LEU A 566 4.57 -9.25 -6.88
CA LEU A 566 4.58 -10.67 -6.51
C LEU A 566 4.57 -10.87 -4.99
N LEU A 567 5.32 -10.05 -4.25
CA LEU A 567 5.40 -10.15 -2.78
C LEU A 567 4.17 -9.61 -2.04
N ALA A 568 3.57 -8.53 -2.51
CA ALA A 568 2.44 -7.92 -1.81
C ALA A 568 1.08 -8.47 -2.23
N ALA A 569 0.86 -8.70 -3.53
CA ALA A 569 -0.42 -9.19 -4.03
C ALA A 569 -0.44 -10.70 -4.29
N GLY A 570 0.73 -11.34 -4.39
CA GLY A 570 0.83 -12.69 -4.93
C GLY A 570 0.68 -12.70 -6.45
N GLY A 571 1.13 -13.77 -7.10
CA GLY A 571 1.02 -13.92 -8.55
C GLY A 571 1.83 -15.07 -9.10
N ALA A 572 1.96 -15.10 -10.42
CA ALA A 572 2.91 -15.96 -11.10
C ALA A 572 3.79 -15.13 -12.03
N HIS A 573 5.11 -15.27 -11.87
CA HIS A 573 6.05 -14.76 -12.84
C HIS A 573 6.15 -15.73 -14.02
N GLN A 574 6.00 -15.22 -15.25
CA GLN A 574 6.04 -16.03 -16.47
C GLN A 574 7.29 -15.75 -17.31
N ARG A 575 8.07 -16.79 -17.60
CA ARG A 575 9.21 -16.71 -18.52
C ARG A 575 9.30 -17.96 -19.39
N ALA A 576 9.01 -17.81 -20.69
CA ALA A 576 8.97 -18.92 -21.64
C ALA A 576 10.32 -19.63 -21.80
N SER A 577 11.43 -18.89 -21.67
CA SER A 577 12.80 -19.42 -21.74
C SER A 577 13.27 -20.09 -20.44
N ARG A 578 12.38 -20.27 -19.46
CA ARG A 578 12.67 -20.95 -18.20
C ARG A 578 11.78 -22.20 -18.09
N SER A 579 12.30 -23.23 -17.42
CA SER A 579 11.50 -24.38 -16.99
C SER A 579 11.53 -24.46 -15.46
N PRO A 580 10.37 -24.66 -14.77
CA PRO A 580 9.04 -24.47 -15.32
C PRO A 580 8.83 -23.00 -15.73
N VAL A 581 7.93 -22.78 -16.70
CA VAL A 581 7.66 -21.44 -17.25
C VAL A 581 7.08 -20.48 -16.22
N LEU A 582 6.38 -20.99 -15.21
CA LEU A 582 5.70 -20.22 -14.19
C LEU A 582 6.33 -20.44 -12.81
N VAL A 583 6.60 -19.33 -12.12
CA VAL A 583 7.02 -19.32 -10.71
C VAL A 583 5.90 -18.68 -9.88
N PRO A 584 5.14 -19.47 -9.11
CA PRO A 584 4.10 -18.92 -8.24
C PRO A 584 4.74 -18.26 -7.01
N VAL A 585 4.31 -17.06 -6.68
CA VAL A 585 4.72 -16.33 -5.46
C VAL A 585 3.46 -16.03 -4.66
N ALA A 586 3.43 -16.47 -3.41
CA ALA A 586 2.33 -16.15 -2.50
C ALA A 586 2.53 -14.74 -1.92
N SER A 587 1.43 -14.03 -1.69
CA SER A 587 1.47 -12.77 -0.95
C SER A 587 2.03 -13.00 0.46
N LEU A 588 2.88 -12.08 0.93
CA LEU A 588 3.34 -12.04 2.31
C LEU A 588 2.27 -11.50 3.28
N GLY A 589 1.18 -10.95 2.74
CA GLY A 589 0.10 -10.32 3.48
C GLY A 589 0.49 -8.98 4.10
N ARG A 590 -0.32 -8.55 5.06
CA ARG A 590 -0.20 -7.29 5.79
C ARG A 590 -0.03 -7.48 7.28
N GLU A 591 0.40 -6.41 7.94
CA GLU A 591 0.43 -6.31 9.39
C GLU A 591 0.13 -4.87 9.84
N THR A 592 -0.24 -4.69 11.10
CA THR A 592 -0.51 -3.37 11.66
C THR A 592 0.73 -2.83 12.36
N VAL A 593 1.29 -1.72 11.86
CA VAL A 593 2.44 -1.02 12.46
C VAL A 593 2.06 0.44 12.67
N GLY A 594 2.29 0.97 13.88
CA GLY A 594 1.94 2.36 14.20
C GLY A 594 0.45 2.70 13.98
N GLY A 595 -0.45 1.71 14.12
CA GLY A 595 -1.88 1.87 13.85
C GLY A 595 -2.26 1.92 12.36
N LYS A 596 -1.31 1.67 11.45
CA LYS A 596 -1.55 1.58 10.00
C LYS A 596 -1.37 0.14 9.55
N LEU A 597 -2.30 -0.33 8.72
CA LEU A 597 -2.17 -1.62 8.05
C LEU A 597 -1.24 -1.47 6.84
N VAL A 598 -0.10 -2.17 6.85
CA VAL A 598 0.96 -2.06 5.82
C VAL A 598 1.32 -3.44 5.26
N PRO A 599 1.68 -3.57 3.96
CA PRO A 599 2.23 -4.80 3.42
C PRO A 599 3.53 -5.18 4.11
N ARG A 600 3.71 -6.45 4.48
CA ARG A 600 4.98 -6.95 5.04
C ARG A 600 6.13 -6.73 4.06
N ALA A 601 5.87 -6.90 2.77
CA ALA A 601 6.79 -6.59 1.69
C ALA A 601 7.27 -5.12 1.72
N ALA A 602 6.37 -4.16 1.99
CA ALA A 602 6.74 -2.75 2.06
C ALA A 602 7.71 -2.46 3.22
N ARG A 603 7.55 -3.15 4.36
CA ARG A 603 8.51 -3.03 5.48
C ARG A 603 9.87 -3.60 5.15
N ILE A 604 9.91 -4.78 4.52
CA ILE A 604 11.16 -5.39 4.06
C ILE A 604 11.87 -4.44 3.10
N TRP A 605 11.15 -3.93 2.09
CA TRP A 605 11.71 -3.03 1.09
C TRP A 605 12.19 -1.70 1.66
N TYR A 606 11.43 -1.12 2.61
CA TYR A 606 11.82 0.12 3.26
C TYR A 606 13.06 -0.08 4.14
N ARG A 607 13.08 -1.19 4.91
CA ARG A 607 14.23 -1.56 5.73
C ARG A 607 15.47 -1.84 4.88
N ALA A 608 15.30 -2.53 3.75
CA ALA A 608 16.35 -2.77 2.77
C ALA A 608 16.93 -1.47 2.22
N LEU A 609 16.07 -0.54 1.79
CA LEU A 609 16.46 0.74 1.23
C LEU A 609 17.24 1.60 2.24
N ALA A 610 16.68 1.79 3.43
CA ALA A 610 17.18 2.80 4.38
C ALA A 610 18.25 2.29 5.36
N TRP A 611 18.48 0.97 5.47
CA TRP A 611 19.50 0.41 6.37
C TRP A 611 20.53 -0.48 5.69
N TYR A 612 20.13 -1.29 4.70
CA TYR A 612 21.00 -2.33 4.16
C TYR A 612 21.60 -1.98 2.79
N LEU A 613 20.93 -1.20 1.94
CA LEU A 613 21.45 -0.94 0.60
C LEU A 613 22.84 -0.27 0.62
N SER A 614 23.11 0.59 1.62
CA SER A 614 24.44 1.18 1.84
C SER A 614 25.50 0.16 2.26
N THR A 615 25.12 -0.94 2.94
CA THR A 615 26.04 -1.98 3.41
C THR A 615 26.40 -3.01 2.34
N HIS A 616 25.56 -3.17 1.31
CA HIS A 616 25.87 -3.98 0.13
C HIS A 616 26.58 -3.19 -0.99
N GLY A 617 26.92 -1.92 -0.72
CA GLY A 617 27.57 -0.99 -1.64
C GLY A 617 29.11 -0.93 -1.55
N THR A 618 29.71 0.10 -2.17
CA THR A 618 31.17 0.31 -2.11
C THR A 618 31.61 0.83 -0.73
N LEU A 619 32.93 0.84 -0.46
CA LEU A 619 33.56 1.30 0.80
C LEU A 619 33.12 2.71 1.29
N THR A 620 32.45 3.50 0.44
CA THR A 620 31.95 4.85 0.75
C THR A 620 30.51 4.86 1.32
N GLY A 621 29.82 3.71 1.41
CA GLY A 621 28.42 3.67 1.86
C GLY A 621 27.39 4.07 0.80
N LEU A 622 27.83 4.44 -0.41
CA LEU A 622 26.99 4.53 -1.60
C LEU A 622 27.17 3.26 -2.45
N PRO A 623 26.07 2.65 -2.94
CA PRO A 623 26.17 1.50 -3.82
C PRO A 623 26.77 1.91 -5.18
N ALA A 624 27.47 0.98 -5.83
CA ALA A 624 27.95 1.20 -7.18
C ALA A 624 26.75 1.50 -8.09
N ILE A 625 26.83 2.57 -8.89
CA ILE A 625 25.75 3.00 -9.79
C ILE A 625 25.87 2.24 -11.12
N ASP A 626 25.84 0.92 -11.03
CA ASP A 626 25.90 -0.01 -12.16
C ASP A 626 24.80 -1.08 -12.04
N GLU A 627 24.85 -2.11 -12.89
CA GLU A 627 23.84 -3.16 -12.91
C GLU A 627 23.78 -3.98 -11.60
N GLN A 628 24.86 -4.02 -10.82
CA GLN A 628 24.92 -4.77 -9.57
C GLN A 628 24.03 -4.15 -8.49
N LEU A 629 23.63 -2.88 -8.66
CA LEU A 629 22.74 -2.16 -7.76
C LEU A 629 21.43 -2.92 -7.48
N PHE A 630 20.85 -3.55 -8.51
CA PHE A 630 19.58 -4.29 -8.37
C PHE A 630 19.78 -5.58 -7.57
N THR A 631 20.86 -6.31 -7.82
CA THR A 631 21.18 -7.52 -7.06
C THR A 631 21.58 -7.19 -5.62
N ALA A 632 22.28 -6.08 -5.39
CA ALA A 632 22.61 -5.59 -4.05
C ALA A 632 21.35 -5.17 -3.27
N PHE A 633 20.36 -4.56 -3.94
CA PHE A 633 19.06 -4.29 -3.33
C PHE A 633 18.28 -5.58 -3.04
N GLY A 634 18.41 -6.60 -3.90
CA GLY A 634 17.88 -7.94 -3.62
C GLY A 634 18.47 -8.54 -2.34
N ASP A 635 19.78 -8.52 -2.19
CA ASP A 635 20.46 -8.99 -0.97
C ASP A 635 20.02 -8.18 0.27
N ALA A 636 19.92 -6.85 0.14
CA ALA A 636 19.41 -5.97 1.19
C ALA A 636 17.98 -6.34 1.63
N CYS A 637 17.13 -6.80 0.71
CA CYS A 637 15.79 -7.29 1.03
C CYS A 637 15.83 -8.62 1.80
N LEU A 638 16.79 -9.49 1.52
CA LEU A 638 16.95 -10.74 2.25
C LEU A 638 17.42 -10.49 3.68
N ASP A 639 18.41 -9.63 3.87
CA ASP A 639 18.91 -9.23 5.20
C ASP A 639 17.81 -8.53 6.01
N ALA A 640 17.03 -7.65 5.38
CA ALA A 640 15.89 -7.00 6.01
C ALA A 640 14.78 -8.02 6.41
N ALA A 641 14.51 -9.02 5.58
CA ALA A 641 13.52 -10.06 5.91
C ALA A 641 14.01 -10.95 7.07
N ASP A 642 15.30 -11.29 7.09
CA ASP A 642 15.92 -12.04 8.18
C ASP A 642 15.88 -11.26 9.50
N GLU A 643 16.17 -9.96 9.48
CA GLU A 643 16.09 -9.11 10.66
C GLU A 643 14.65 -9.01 11.20
N LEU A 644 13.68 -8.75 10.32
CA LEU A 644 12.31 -8.43 10.71
C LEU A 644 11.50 -9.67 11.14
N TYR A 645 11.73 -10.83 10.51
CA TYR A 645 10.89 -12.03 10.68
C TYR A 645 11.69 -13.30 11.02
N GLY A 646 13.01 -13.25 10.97
CA GLY A 646 13.90 -14.36 11.28
C GLY A 646 14.26 -15.23 10.07
N PRO A 647 15.41 -15.93 10.14
CA PRO A 647 15.86 -16.84 9.09
C PRO A 647 14.90 -18.02 8.92
N GLY A 648 14.59 -18.36 7.67
CA GLY A 648 13.67 -19.45 7.33
C GLY A 648 12.18 -19.14 7.55
N SER A 649 11.83 -17.88 7.87
CA SER A 649 10.45 -17.41 7.91
C SER A 649 9.79 -17.46 6.52
N PRO A 650 8.44 -17.53 6.44
CA PRO A 650 7.74 -17.44 5.15
C PRO A 650 8.03 -16.11 4.42
N GLU A 651 8.23 -15.01 5.15
CA GLU A 651 8.63 -13.73 4.59
C GLU A 651 10.01 -13.78 3.93
N ARG A 652 11.00 -14.41 4.59
CA ARG A 652 12.35 -14.57 4.04
C ARG A 652 12.38 -15.50 2.83
N CYS A 653 11.74 -16.67 2.91
CA CYS A 653 11.70 -17.64 1.81
C CYS A 653 10.91 -17.11 0.62
N GLY A 654 9.77 -16.44 0.88
CA GLY A 654 8.96 -15.79 -0.15
C GLY A 654 9.70 -14.64 -0.85
N THR A 655 10.44 -13.81 -0.10
CA THR A 655 11.30 -12.74 -0.66
C THR A 655 12.37 -13.33 -1.58
N ALA A 656 13.05 -14.39 -1.15
CA ALA A 656 14.04 -15.06 -1.98
C ALA A 656 13.45 -15.65 -3.26
N LEU A 657 12.28 -16.29 -3.18
CA LEU A 657 11.58 -16.83 -4.35
C LEU A 657 11.20 -15.73 -5.34
N ALA A 658 10.68 -14.59 -4.87
CA ALA A 658 10.29 -13.49 -5.75
C ALA A 658 11.50 -12.84 -6.44
N LEU A 659 12.60 -12.63 -5.71
CA LEU A 659 13.86 -12.13 -6.28
C LEU A 659 14.43 -13.12 -7.30
N TYR A 660 14.40 -14.42 -6.99
CA TYR A 660 14.81 -15.48 -7.92
C TYR A 660 13.91 -15.54 -9.15
N ALA A 661 12.60 -15.32 -9.00
CA ALA A 661 11.65 -15.30 -10.10
C ALA A 661 12.02 -14.23 -11.14
N VAL A 662 12.41 -13.03 -10.69
CA VAL A 662 12.79 -11.91 -11.56
C VAL A 662 14.29 -11.85 -11.90
N GLY A 663 15.08 -12.83 -11.47
CA GLY A 663 16.50 -12.96 -11.79
C GLY A 663 17.44 -12.05 -10.99
N LEU A 664 17.06 -11.67 -9.76
CA LEU A 664 17.86 -10.85 -8.83
C LEU A 664 18.51 -11.65 -7.70
N HIS A 665 18.19 -12.93 -7.59
CA HIS A 665 18.79 -13.86 -6.63
C HIS A 665 19.04 -15.21 -7.34
N PRO A 666 20.10 -15.97 -7.03
CA PRO A 666 21.23 -15.60 -6.17
C PRO A 666 22.07 -14.48 -6.80
N SER A 667 22.58 -13.57 -5.97
CA SER A 667 23.50 -12.54 -6.43
C SER A 667 24.93 -13.08 -6.50
N PRO A 668 25.82 -12.53 -7.36
CA PRO A 668 27.24 -12.85 -7.31
C PRO A 668 27.89 -12.59 -5.94
N ALA A 669 27.36 -11.63 -5.18
CA ALA A 669 27.86 -11.25 -3.86
C ALA A 669 27.43 -12.22 -2.74
N SER A 670 26.32 -12.95 -2.93
CA SER A 670 25.77 -13.90 -1.95
C SER A 670 26.66 -15.11 -1.67
N GLY A 671 27.74 -15.31 -2.46
CA GLY A 671 28.67 -16.44 -2.32
C GLY A 671 28.09 -17.80 -2.75
N SER A 672 26.78 -17.87 -3.00
CA SER A 672 26.12 -19.03 -3.61
C SER A 672 25.89 -18.78 -5.10
N ALA A 673 26.26 -19.75 -5.94
CA ALA A 673 25.91 -19.73 -7.35
C ALA A 673 24.47 -20.24 -7.61
N PHE A 674 23.74 -20.65 -6.55
CA PHE A 674 22.46 -21.35 -6.67
C PHE A 674 21.43 -20.81 -5.67
N TYR A 675 20.16 -20.79 -6.09
CA TYR A 675 19.01 -20.58 -5.23
C TYR A 675 18.72 -21.82 -4.36
N GLY A 676 18.74 -23.01 -4.97
CA GLY A 676 18.43 -24.27 -4.31
C GLY A 676 17.27 -25.04 -4.97
N ALA A 677 16.83 -26.11 -4.31
CA ALA A 677 15.66 -26.89 -4.70
C ALA A 677 14.41 -26.27 -4.07
N ASP A 678 13.37 -26.01 -4.85
CA ASP A 678 12.11 -25.41 -4.37
C ASP A 678 10.95 -26.18 -5.01
N VAL A 679 10.34 -27.08 -4.24
CA VAL A 679 9.25 -27.94 -4.71
C VAL A 679 7.90 -27.29 -4.43
N THR A 680 7.14 -27.03 -5.49
CA THR A 680 5.95 -26.21 -5.37
C THR A 680 4.78 -26.69 -6.24
N PHE A 681 3.67 -25.97 -6.11
CA PHE A 681 2.46 -26.07 -6.90
C PHE A 681 2.03 -24.68 -7.35
N LEU A 682 1.25 -24.62 -8.44
CA LEU A 682 0.38 -23.47 -8.68
C LEU A 682 -0.79 -23.54 -7.68
N ARG A 683 -0.84 -22.68 -6.66
CA ARG A 683 -1.82 -22.75 -5.55
C ARG A 683 -3.26 -22.38 -5.94
N TRP A 684 -4.18 -22.32 -4.97
CA TRP A 684 -5.50 -21.68 -5.13
C TRP A 684 -5.33 -20.34 -5.86
N GLY A 685 -5.86 -20.25 -7.07
CA GLY A 685 -5.50 -19.24 -8.09
C GLY A 685 -5.90 -17.78 -7.82
N ALA A 686 -6.10 -17.38 -6.57
CA ALA A 686 -6.48 -16.00 -6.24
C ALA A 686 -5.31 -15.04 -6.35
N ASP A 687 -4.12 -15.47 -5.94
CA ASP A 687 -2.86 -14.75 -6.17
C ASP A 687 -2.67 -14.48 -7.67
N TRP A 688 -3.20 -15.35 -8.52
CA TRP A 688 -3.07 -15.25 -9.97
C TRP A 688 -4.09 -14.31 -10.58
N ARG A 689 -5.11 -13.84 -9.86
CA ARG A 689 -6.21 -13.07 -10.47
C ARG A 689 -5.72 -11.88 -11.29
N ALA A 690 -4.66 -11.21 -10.84
CA ALA A 690 -4.05 -10.06 -11.49
C ALA A 690 -3.10 -10.48 -12.64
N SER A 691 -2.40 -11.61 -12.52
CA SER A 691 -1.51 -12.13 -13.57
C SER A 691 -2.27 -12.89 -14.68
N ARG A 692 -3.38 -13.57 -14.34
CA ARG A 692 -4.11 -14.53 -15.19
C ARG A 692 -4.52 -13.99 -16.55
N PRO A 693 -5.03 -12.73 -16.69
CA PRO A 693 -5.36 -12.18 -18.01
C PRO A 693 -4.19 -12.21 -19.00
N TYR A 694 -2.98 -12.44 -18.52
CA TYR A 694 -1.74 -12.35 -19.27
C TYR A 694 -0.94 -13.65 -19.40
N LEU A 695 -1.36 -14.75 -18.76
CA LEU A 695 -0.60 -16.01 -18.76
C LEU A 695 -0.92 -16.92 -19.98
N GLY A 696 -2.06 -16.69 -20.67
CA GLY A 696 -2.49 -17.45 -21.85
C GLY A 696 -2.85 -18.91 -21.58
N GLY A 697 -3.23 -19.65 -22.63
CA GLY A 697 -3.43 -21.11 -22.57
C GLY A 697 -4.47 -21.60 -21.56
N ILE A 698 -4.18 -22.73 -20.90
CA ILE A 698 -5.04 -23.30 -19.85
C ILE A 698 -5.11 -22.39 -18.61
N HIS A 699 -4.08 -21.56 -18.38
CA HIS A 699 -3.98 -20.65 -17.23
C HIS A 699 -5.05 -19.58 -17.25
N ALA A 700 -5.31 -19.01 -18.44
CA ALA A 700 -6.37 -18.03 -18.63
C ALA A 700 -7.77 -18.59 -18.33
N THR A 701 -7.93 -19.92 -18.31
CA THR A 701 -9.20 -20.62 -18.12
C THR A 701 -9.39 -21.19 -16.72
N SER A 702 -8.38 -21.05 -15.84
CA SER A 702 -8.44 -21.60 -14.48
C SER A 702 -9.49 -20.87 -13.61
N PRO A 703 -10.23 -21.60 -12.76
CA PRO A 703 -11.02 -21.01 -11.66
C PRO A 703 -10.15 -20.18 -10.70
N ASP A 704 -10.71 -19.15 -10.05
CA ASP A 704 -9.99 -18.31 -9.09
C ASP A 704 -9.57 -19.09 -7.83
N TRP A 705 -10.31 -20.12 -7.44
CA TRP A 705 -10.07 -20.88 -6.21
C TRP A 705 -9.93 -22.39 -6.46
N SER A 706 -9.33 -22.75 -7.60
CA SER A 706 -8.96 -24.14 -7.91
C SER A 706 -7.60 -24.15 -8.61
N SER A 707 -6.69 -24.98 -8.11
CA SER A 707 -5.33 -25.08 -8.61
C SER A 707 -5.25 -25.94 -9.86
N LEU A 708 -4.53 -25.49 -10.90
CA LEU A 708 -4.23 -26.30 -12.10
C LEU A 708 -3.40 -27.57 -11.81
N ASP A 709 -2.73 -27.61 -10.67
CA ASP A 709 -1.81 -28.68 -10.30
C ASP A 709 -2.44 -29.75 -9.41
N LEU A 710 -3.68 -29.58 -8.93
CA LEU A 710 -4.40 -30.58 -8.13
C LEU A 710 -5.82 -30.81 -8.65
N PHE A 711 -6.01 -31.86 -9.47
CA PHE A 711 -7.24 -32.07 -10.23
C PHE A 711 -7.67 -33.53 -10.29
N VAL A 712 -8.92 -33.77 -10.70
CA VAL A 712 -9.46 -35.10 -10.97
C VAL A 712 -9.57 -35.29 -12.48
N ASN A 713 -9.17 -36.46 -13.00
CA ASN A 713 -9.41 -36.81 -14.40
C ASN A 713 -9.74 -38.31 -14.55
N ASN A 714 -11.02 -38.63 -14.76
CA ASN A 714 -11.50 -40.00 -14.90
C ASN A 714 -11.62 -40.47 -16.38
N GLY A 715 -10.77 -39.96 -17.29
CA GLY A 715 -10.73 -40.39 -18.71
C GLY A 715 -11.34 -39.39 -19.71
N GLY A 716 -11.20 -38.08 -19.49
CA GLY A 716 -11.76 -37.01 -20.32
C GLY A 716 -10.91 -35.74 -20.35
N ALA A 717 -11.49 -34.60 -20.77
CA ALA A 717 -10.86 -33.29 -20.54
C ALA A 717 -10.71 -33.08 -19.01
N SER A 718 -9.69 -32.33 -18.57
CA SER A 718 -9.47 -32.03 -17.15
C SER A 718 -10.66 -31.25 -16.61
N GLU A 719 -11.59 -32.00 -16.05
CA GLU A 719 -12.81 -31.50 -15.48
C GLU A 719 -12.66 -31.70 -13.98
N TRP A 720 -12.65 -30.58 -13.25
CA TRP A 720 -12.51 -30.44 -11.81
C TRP A 720 -13.61 -31.14 -10.98
N ASN A 721 -14.18 -32.24 -11.49
CA ASN A 721 -15.32 -32.96 -10.98
C ASN A 721 -14.90 -34.39 -10.64
N ALA A 722 -15.16 -34.79 -9.40
CA ALA A 722 -15.16 -36.20 -9.04
C ALA A 722 -16.47 -36.87 -9.47
N ILE A 723 -16.47 -38.20 -9.51
CA ILE A 723 -17.67 -39.02 -9.64
C ILE A 723 -17.94 -39.63 -8.27
N VAL A 724 -19.19 -39.51 -7.81
CA VAL A 724 -19.67 -39.93 -6.48
C VAL A 724 -20.89 -40.83 -6.62
N ASP A 725 -21.18 -41.60 -5.58
CA ASP A 725 -22.36 -42.48 -5.47
C ASP A 725 -22.56 -43.38 -6.72
N VAL A 726 -21.47 -43.86 -7.31
CA VAL A 726 -21.52 -44.76 -8.46
C VAL A 726 -22.11 -46.10 -8.02
N ALA A 727 -23.28 -46.44 -8.52
CA ALA A 727 -23.88 -47.75 -8.31
C ALA A 727 -23.36 -48.74 -9.37
N ASP A 728 -23.11 -49.97 -8.96
CA ASP A 728 -22.85 -51.08 -9.89
C ASP A 728 -24.15 -51.52 -10.61
N ALA A 729 -24.03 -52.50 -11.51
CA ALA A 729 -25.15 -53.03 -12.27
C ALA A 729 -26.28 -53.64 -11.40
N SER A 730 -26.00 -53.94 -10.12
CA SER A 730 -26.98 -54.45 -9.14
C SER A 730 -27.63 -53.34 -8.30
N GLY A 731 -27.21 -52.09 -8.48
CA GLY A 731 -27.67 -50.94 -7.70
C GLY A 731 -26.99 -50.80 -6.33
N GLN A 732 -25.90 -51.56 -6.06
CA GLN A 732 -25.10 -51.41 -4.86
C GLN A 732 -23.99 -50.37 -5.08
N PRO A 733 -23.50 -49.69 -4.02
CA PRO A 733 -22.37 -48.79 -4.17
C PRO A 733 -21.14 -49.53 -4.73
N SER A 734 -20.61 -49.03 -5.83
CA SER A 734 -19.44 -49.60 -6.49
C SER A 734 -18.14 -49.22 -5.76
N GLY A 735 -17.07 -49.96 -6.06
CA GLY A 735 -15.69 -49.60 -5.71
C GLY A 735 -15.06 -48.60 -6.68
N PHE A 736 -15.83 -47.67 -7.26
CA PHE A 736 -15.28 -46.70 -8.22
C PHE A 736 -14.25 -45.78 -7.55
N GLU A 737 -13.07 -45.70 -8.15
CA GLU A 737 -11.96 -44.87 -7.67
C GLU A 737 -11.76 -43.71 -8.63
N ASN A 738 -11.85 -42.49 -8.12
CA ASN A 738 -11.46 -41.30 -8.87
C ASN A 738 -9.95 -41.29 -9.08
N ALA A 739 -9.47 -40.86 -10.24
CA ALA A 739 -8.06 -40.62 -10.47
C ALA A 739 -7.74 -39.15 -10.14
N VAL A 740 -7.04 -38.95 -9.02
CA VAL A 740 -6.55 -37.65 -8.57
C VAL A 740 -5.13 -37.47 -9.08
N TYR A 741 -4.88 -36.36 -9.78
CA TYR A 741 -3.57 -36.02 -10.31
C TYR A 741 -2.99 -34.83 -9.56
N CYS A 742 -1.67 -34.90 -9.36
CA CYS A 742 -0.91 -33.85 -8.72
C CYS A 742 0.32 -33.52 -9.53
N ARG A 743 0.41 -32.29 -10.05
CA ARG A 743 1.62 -31.81 -10.72
C ARG A 743 2.53 -31.12 -9.70
N VAL A 744 3.57 -31.81 -9.25
CA VAL A 744 4.66 -31.18 -8.49
C VAL A 744 5.66 -30.56 -9.47
N ARG A 745 6.16 -29.37 -9.12
CA ARG A 745 7.18 -28.62 -9.86
C ARG A 745 8.38 -28.39 -8.97
N ASN A 746 9.58 -28.44 -9.53
CA ASN A 746 10.76 -27.88 -8.90
C ASN A 746 11.08 -26.57 -9.62
N VAL A 747 10.73 -25.43 -9.02
CA VAL A 747 11.00 -24.12 -9.62
C VAL A 747 12.45 -23.71 -9.45
N GLY A 748 13.19 -24.34 -8.53
CA GLY A 748 14.58 -24.06 -8.22
C GLY A 748 15.59 -24.47 -9.29
N ASP A 749 16.85 -24.09 -9.05
CA ASP A 749 18.00 -24.35 -9.92
C ASP A 749 18.85 -25.55 -9.47
N ARG A 750 18.39 -26.29 -8.46
CA ARG A 750 18.99 -27.55 -8.00
C ARG A 750 17.96 -28.68 -8.00
N PRO A 751 18.38 -29.95 -8.24
CA PRO A 751 17.49 -31.09 -8.07
C PRO A 751 16.97 -31.19 -6.63
N ALA A 752 15.67 -31.47 -6.47
CA ALA A 752 15.06 -31.79 -5.19
C ALA A 752 15.12 -33.30 -4.94
N THR A 753 15.35 -33.70 -3.69
CA THR A 753 15.53 -35.10 -3.29
C THR A 753 14.43 -35.56 -2.34
N ASN A 754 14.13 -36.87 -2.40
CA ASN A 754 13.11 -37.51 -1.58
C ASN A 754 11.72 -36.84 -1.67
N VAL A 755 11.36 -36.36 -2.87
CA VAL A 755 10.09 -35.66 -3.12
C VAL A 755 8.92 -36.60 -2.93
N ARG A 756 8.00 -36.23 -2.04
CA ARG A 756 6.80 -37.00 -1.67
C ARG A 756 5.57 -36.11 -1.60
N VAL A 757 4.41 -36.66 -1.94
CA VAL A 757 3.12 -35.96 -1.84
C VAL A 757 2.13 -36.77 -1.02
N THR A 758 1.46 -36.10 -0.10
CA THR A 758 0.34 -36.67 0.67
C THR A 758 -0.96 -35.97 0.29
N PHE A 759 -2.08 -36.68 0.44
CA PHE A 759 -3.39 -36.23 -0.01
C PHE A 759 -4.44 -36.36 1.08
N GLU A 760 -5.27 -35.32 1.22
CA GLU A 760 -6.38 -35.27 2.16
C GLU A 760 -7.59 -34.65 1.48
N TYR A 761 -8.79 -35.00 1.95
CA TYR A 761 -10.02 -34.40 1.48
C TYR A 761 -10.97 -34.10 2.64
N ALA A 762 -11.88 -33.16 2.43
CA ALA A 762 -12.92 -32.82 3.38
C ALA A 762 -14.28 -32.72 2.68
N LYS A 763 -15.34 -33.18 3.36
CA LYS A 763 -16.73 -33.04 2.89
C LYS A 763 -17.32 -31.75 3.46
N VAL A 764 -17.76 -30.84 2.60
CA VAL A 764 -18.39 -29.59 3.04
C VAL A 764 -19.88 -29.65 2.74
N GLY A 765 -20.71 -29.50 3.77
CA GLY A 765 -22.15 -29.71 3.68
C GLY A 765 -22.81 -29.62 5.04
N SER A 766 -23.79 -30.48 5.33
CA SER A 766 -24.60 -30.40 6.56
C SER A 766 -23.85 -30.72 7.87
N ASN A 767 -22.71 -31.40 7.79
CA ASN A 767 -21.94 -31.88 8.95
C ASN A 767 -20.68 -31.02 9.20
N PRO A 768 -20.05 -31.08 10.40
CA PRO A 768 -18.74 -30.46 10.65
C PRO A 768 -17.70 -30.96 9.65
N VAL A 769 -16.83 -30.05 9.20
CA VAL A 769 -15.79 -30.35 8.22
C VAL A 769 -14.60 -30.98 8.94
N ALA A 770 -14.15 -32.13 8.45
CA ALA A 770 -12.96 -32.82 8.94
C ALA A 770 -12.11 -33.25 7.74
N TRP A 771 -10.81 -32.93 7.80
CA TRP A 771 -9.83 -33.42 6.82
C TRP A 771 -9.54 -34.90 7.08
N THR A 772 -9.70 -35.72 6.05
CA THR A 772 -9.50 -37.16 6.07
C THR A 772 -8.46 -37.53 5.01
N PRO A 773 -7.54 -38.47 5.27
CA PRO A 773 -6.63 -38.96 4.25
C PRO A 773 -7.39 -39.49 3.02
N VAL A 774 -6.86 -39.24 1.83
CA VAL A 774 -7.35 -39.90 0.60
C VAL A 774 -6.95 -41.37 0.63
N THR A 775 -7.93 -42.26 0.41
CA THR A 775 -7.73 -43.71 0.38
C THR A 775 -8.24 -44.32 -0.93
N ASP A 776 -7.70 -45.48 -1.30
CA ASP A 776 -8.31 -46.35 -2.31
C ASP A 776 -9.53 -47.10 -1.73
N SER A 777 -10.18 -47.93 -2.55
CA SER A 777 -11.35 -48.72 -2.14
C SER A 777 -11.05 -49.81 -1.10
N ALA A 778 -9.77 -50.15 -0.90
CA ALA A 778 -9.30 -51.07 0.13
C ALA A 778 -8.96 -50.36 1.46
N GLY A 779 -9.04 -49.02 1.51
CA GLY A 779 -8.72 -48.22 2.67
C GLY A 779 -7.23 -47.87 2.83
N ASN A 780 -6.39 -48.17 1.83
CA ASN A 780 -4.98 -47.80 1.88
C ASN A 780 -4.83 -46.30 1.63
N GLN A 781 -4.13 -45.61 2.52
CA GLN A 781 -3.79 -44.20 2.33
C GLN A 781 -2.93 -44.03 1.08
N GLN A 782 -3.32 -43.08 0.24
CA GLN A 782 -2.59 -42.79 -0.98
C GLN A 782 -1.53 -41.70 -0.78
N SER A 783 -0.42 -41.88 -1.48
CA SER A 783 0.68 -40.91 -1.57
C SER A 783 1.41 -41.09 -2.90
N LEU A 784 2.07 -40.03 -3.38
CA LEU A 784 3.00 -40.13 -4.51
C LEU A 784 4.44 -40.08 -3.99
N ALA A 785 5.24 -41.06 -4.39
CA ALA A 785 6.69 -41.04 -4.19
C ALA A 785 7.35 -40.69 -5.51
N ILE A 786 7.85 -39.46 -5.63
CA ILE A 786 8.48 -38.95 -6.86
C ILE A 786 9.99 -39.24 -6.85
N GLY A 787 10.61 -39.26 -5.67
CA GLY A 787 12.04 -39.52 -5.52
C GLY A 787 12.85 -38.27 -5.81
N THR A 788 13.52 -38.19 -6.96
CA THR A 788 14.28 -36.99 -7.35
C THR A 788 13.52 -36.23 -8.42
N LEU A 789 13.36 -34.92 -8.23
CA LEU A 789 12.80 -34.03 -9.24
C LEU A 789 13.89 -33.03 -9.65
N GLY A 790 14.35 -33.10 -10.90
CA GLY A 790 15.46 -32.26 -11.40
C GLY A 790 15.13 -30.77 -11.35
N ALA A 791 16.18 -29.94 -11.39
CA ALA A 791 16.04 -28.48 -11.47
C ALA A 791 15.14 -28.10 -12.65
N GLY A 792 14.16 -27.23 -12.41
CA GLY A 792 13.22 -26.78 -13.44
C GLY A 792 12.24 -27.83 -13.96
N GLN A 793 12.21 -29.05 -13.40
CA GLN A 793 11.33 -30.12 -13.86
C GLN A 793 9.95 -30.06 -13.21
N SER A 794 8.97 -30.64 -13.89
CA SER A 794 7.69 -30.99 -13.30
C SER A 794 7.43 -32.47 -13.50
N THR A 795 6.60 -33.05 -12.65
CA THR A 795 6.20 -34.47 -12.74
C THR A 795 5.55 -34.81 -14.09
N PHE A 796 4.90 -33.86 -14.76
CA PHE A 796 4.42 -33.96 -16.13
C PHE A 796 4.06 -32.59 -16.72
N ASP A 797 4.17 -32.47 -18.05
CA ASP A 797 3.93 -31.23 -18.78
C ASP A 797 2.48 -30.71 -18.68
N GLU A 798 2.32 -29.40 -18.81
CA GLU A 798 1.02 -28.72 -18.83
C GLU A 798 0.17 -29.11 -20.05
N SER A 799 0.80 -29.42 -21.18
CA SER A 799 0.13 -29.90 -22.38
C SER A 799 -0.58 -31.24 -22.18
N LEU A 800 -0.18 -32.01 -21.16
CA LEU A 800 -0.77 -33.31 -20.81
C LEU A 800 -1.92 -33.18 -19.81
N GLN A 801 -2.39 -31.96 -19.47
CA GLN A 801 -3.49 -31.76 -18.50
C GLN A 801 -4.76 -32.59 -18.81
N ASP A 802 -5.14 -32.69 -20.09
CA ASP A 802 -6.32 -33.45 -20.54
C ASP A 802 -6.04 -34.95 -20.74
N SER A 803 -4.76 -35.36 -20.76
CA SER A 803 -4.34 -36.77 -20.91
C SER A 803 -3.12 -37.06 -20.02
N PRO A 804 -3.24 -36.91 -18.69
CA PRO A 804 -2.10 -36.97 -17.78
C PRO A 804 -1.55 -38.41 -17.66
N PRO A 805 -0.24 -38.57 -17.40
CA PRO A 805 0.37 -39.88 -17.29
C PRO A 805 -0.16 -40.64 -16.07
N ALA A 806 -0.47 -41.93 -16.23
CA ALA A 806 -1.04 -42.76 -15.17
C ALA A 806 -0.16 -42.83 -13.90
N ALA A 807 1.16 -42.71 -14.05
CA ALA A 807 2.10 -42.71 -12.93
C ALA A 807 1.99 -41.48 -12.00
N ALA A 808 1.33 -40.40 -12.45
CA ALA A 808 1.09 -39.19 -11.65
C ALA A 808 -0.29 -39.21 -10.95
N ALA A 809 -1.03 -40.32 -11.03
CA ALA A 809 -2.35 -40.47 -10.45
C ALA A 809 -2.31 -41.21 -9.10
N VAL A 810 -3.19 -40.81 -8.18
CA VAL A 810 -3.58 -41.60 -7.01
C VAL A 810 -5.07 -41.95 -7.07
N ARG A 811 -5.45 -43.04 -6.39
CA ARG A 811 -6.84 -43.53 -6.37
C ARG A 811 -7.60 -42.91 -5.21
N TRP A 812 -8.66 -42.17 -5.50
CA TRP A 812 -9.52 -41.60 -4.49
C TRP A 812 -10.90 -42.26 -4.50
N TRP A 813 -11.11 -43.18 -3.56
CA TRP A 813 -12.41 -43.71 -3.28
C TRP A 813 -13.16 -42.78 -2.33
N ILE A 814 -14.37 -42.39 -2.73
CA ILE A 814 -15.27 -41.58 -1.92
C ILE A 814 -16.34 -42.53 -1.36
N PRO A 815 -16.41 -42.72 -0.02
CA PRO A 815 -17.45 -43.55 0.56
C PRO A 815 -18.84 -43.04 0.18
N PRO A 816 -19.81 -43.95 -0.06
CA PRO A 816 -21.18 -43.58 -0.39
C PRO A 816 -21.77 -42.63 0.66
N LEU A 817 -22.52 -41.63 0.22
CA LEU A 817 -23.14 -40.68 1.14
C LEU A 817 -24.14 -41.39 2.06
N ALA A 818 -24.08 -41.08 3.36
CA ALA A 818 -25.01 -41.62 4.32
C ALA A 818 -26.44 -41.16 4.01
N ALA A 819 -27.45 -41.94 4.41
CA ALA A 819 -28.84 -41.61 4.14
C ALA A 819 -29.21 -40.26 4.77
N GLY A 820 -29.48 -39.25 3.94
CA GLY A 820 -29.80 -37.89 4.37
C GLY A 820 -28.59 -36.96 4.54
N GLU A 821 -27.37 -37.44 4.31
CA GLU A 821 -26.17 -36.60 4.20
C GLU A 821 -26.29 -35.70 2.97
N VAL A 822 -25.95 -34.42 3.14
CA VAL A 822 -25.86 -33.45 2.03
C VAL A 822 -24.43 -32.93 2.00
N VAL A 823 -23.75 -33.19 0.88
CA VAL A 823 -22.41 -32.65 0.58
C VAL A 823 -22.57 -31.67 -0.57
N ASP A 824 -22.23 -30.41 -0.32
CA ASP A 824 -22.28 -29.32 -1.29
C ASP A 824 -21.05 -29.32 -2.20
N HIS A 825 -19.86 -29.56 -1.62
CA HIS A 825 -18.61 -29.75 -2.35
C HIS A 825 -17.58 -30.55 -1.52
N PHE A 826 -16.50 -30.98 -2.15
CA PHE A 826 -15.31 -31.51 -1.47
C PHE A 826 -14.16 -30.53 -1.60
N CYS A 827 -13.40 -30.35 -0.52
CA CYS A 827 -12.08 -29.72 -0.59
C CYS A 827 -11.03 -30.82 -0.68
N LEU A 828 -10.20 -30.80 -1.70
CA LEU A 828 -9.04 -31.69 -1.84
C LEU A 828 -7.78 -30.89 -1.50
N ARG A 829 -6.83 -31.49 -0.78
CA ARG A 829 -5.54 -30.92 -0.41
C ARG A 829 -4.42 -31.89 -0.78
N ALA A 830 -3.33 -31.35 -1.29
CA ALA A 830 -2.07 -32.05 -1.43
C ALA A 830 -0.95 -31.26 -0.75
N THR A 831 -0.05 -31.98 -0.09
CA THR A 831 1.15 -31.42 0.55
C THR A 831 2.38 -32.13 0.04
N VAL A 832 3.31 -31.36 -0.54
CA VAL A 832 4.63 -31.87 -0.99
C VAL A 832 5.67 -31.72 0.12
N ALA A 833 6.67 -32.59 0.15
CA ALA A 833 7.86 -32.43 0.95
C ALA A 833 9.07 -32.92 0.17
N ALA A 834 10.22 -32.29 0.39
CA ALA A 834 11.53 -32.73 -0.06
C ALA A 834 12.56 -32.43 1.05
N ASP A 835 13.65 -33.19 1.11
CA ASP A 835 14.62 -33.08 2.21
C ASP A 835 15.47 -31.80 2.14
N ASP A 836 15.65 -31.27 0.93
CA ASP A 836 16.51 -30.14 0.58
C ASP A 836 15.72 -28.92 0.04
N ASP A 837 14.43 -28.86 0.33
CA ASP A 837 13.55 -27.77 -0.06
C ASP A 837 13.90 -26.45 0.67
N VAL A 838 14.25 -25.42 -0.09
CA VAL A 838 14.60 -24.09 0.44
C VAL A 838 13.37 -23.25 0.82
N ASN A 839 12.16 -23.69 0.45
CA ASN A 839 10.93 -22.95 0.69
C ASN A 839 9.77 -23.86 1.14
N PRO A 840 9.83 -24.45 2.35
CA PRO A 840 8.81 -25.39 2.83
C PRO A 840 7.43 -24.75 3.08
N HIS A 841 7.37 -23.42 3.17
CA HIS A 841 6.13 -22.65 3.27
C HIS A 841 5.33 -22.67 1.96
N ASN A 842 6.01 -23.15 0.92
CA ASN A 842 5.71 -23.51 -0.45
C ASN A 842 4.60 -24.54 -0.76
N ASN A 843 4.40 -25.45 0.18
CA ASN A 843 4.21 -26.85 -0.18
C ASN A 843 2.79 -27.36 -0.08
N VAL A 844 1.81 -26.48 -0.01
CA VAL A 844 0.40 -26.87 0.14
C VAL A 844 -0.40 -26.32 -1.03
N VAL A 845 -1.16 -27.20 -1.65
CA VAL A 845 -2.14 -26.85 -2.66
C VAL A 845 -3.47 -27.47 -2.30
N GLN A 846 -4.53 -26.75 -2.64
CA GLN A 846 -5.88 -27.24 -2.44
C GLN A 846 -6.65 -27.11 -3.75
N SER A 847 -7.81 -27.74 -3.85
CA SER A 847 -8.73 -27.58 -4.97
C SER A 847 -10.15 -27.86 -4.49
N ASN A 848 -11.09 -26.99 -4.86
CA ASN A 848 -12.49 -27.17 -4.52
C ASN A 848 -13.17 -27.94 -5.65
N ILE A 849 -13.75 -29.07 -5.31
CA ILE A 849 -14.46 -29.96 -6.23
C ILE A 849 -15.95 -29.75 -5.97
N ALA A 850 -16.54 -28.84 -6.75
CA ALA A 850 -17.94 -28.43 -6.63
C ALA A 850 -18.81 -29.00 -7.76
N TYR A 851 -19.99 -29.51 -7.39
CA TYR A 851 -20.92 -30.15 -8.31
C TYR A 851 -22.16 -29.29 -8.49
N VAL A 852 -22.30 -28.62 -9.64
CA VAL A 852 -23.53 -27.87 -9.89
C VAL A 852 -23.96 -27.94 -11.34
N VAL A 853 -25.04 -28.69 -11.56
CA VAL A 853 -25.82 -28.58 -12.78
C VAL A 853 -26.78 -27.40 -12.64
N ALA A 854 -26.65 -26.42 -13.53
CA ALA A 854 -27.54 -25.28 -13.62
C ALA A 854 -28.81 -25.66 -14.39
N ALA A 855 -29.88 -26.01 -13.67
CA ALA A 855 -31.18 -26.31 -14.26
C ALA A 855 -32.08 -25.05 -14.33
N PRO A 856 -32.90 -24.88 -15.39
CA PRO A 856 -33.91 -23.81 -15.42
C PRO A 856 -34.87 -23.91 -14.24
N ARG A 857 -35.33 -22.76 -13.72
CA ARG A 857 -36.25 -22.68 -12.56
C ARG A 857 -35.71 -23.36 -11.30
N SER A 858 -34.39 -23.35 -11.10
CA SER A 858 -33.77 -23.95 -9.93
C SER A 858 -33.16 -22.90 -9.01
N GLN A 859 -33.05 -23.26 -7.73
CA GLN A 859 -32.25 -22.53 -6.76
C GLN A 859 -31.17 -23.46 -6.25
N ILE A 860 -29.92 -23.02 -6.39
CA ILE A 860 -28.75 -23.67 -5.84
C ILE A 860 -28.41 -22.95 -4.55
N ARG A 861 -28.17 -23.72 -3.49
CA ARG A 861 -27.69 -23.23 -2.20
C ARG A 861 -26.51 -24.11 -1.81
N LEU A 862 -25.33 -23.52 -1.72
CA LEU A 862 -24.09 -24.24 -1.44
C LEU A 862 -23.40 -23.63 -0.24
N HIS A 863 -23.00 -24.48 0.68
CA HIS A 863 -22.26 -24.02 1.84
C HIS A 863 -20.75 -24.13 1.62
N PHE A 864 -20.03 -23.17 2.17
CA PHE A 864 -18.58 -23.16 2.27
C PHE A 864 -18.14 -22.61 3.63
N LEU A 865 -16.86 -22.81 3.94
CA LEU A 865 -16.25 -22.35 5.17
C LEU A 865 -15.55 -21.00 4.93
N ALA A 866 -15.94 -20.01 5.72
CA ALA A 866 -15.10 -18.85 5.99
C ALA A 866 -14.21 -19.19 7.19
N ALA A 867 -12.91 -18.91 7.11
CA ALA A 867 -11.96 -19.31 8.12
C ALA A 867 -11.05 -18.15 8.52
N ASN A 868 -10.85 -17.98 9.81
CA ASN A 868 -9.80 -17.13 10.34
C ASN A 868 -8.56 -17.97 10.61
N ALA A 869 -7.57 -17.92 9.71
CA ALA A 869 -6.30 -18.61 9.90
C ALA A 869 -5.35 -17.92 10.90
N GLY A 870 -5.67 -16.68 11.31
CA GLY A 870 -4.84 -15.87 12.20
C GLY A 870 -5.08 -16.14 13.68
N GLU A 871 -4.26 -15.46 14.49
CA GLU A 871 -4.27 -15.52 15.97
C GLU A 871 -5.11 -14.41 16.61
N GLU A 872 -5.69 -13.51 15.81
CA GLU A 872 -6.50 -12.38 16.28
C GLU A 872 -7.94 -12.52 15.78
N GLU A 873 -8.89 -11.86 16.45
CA GLU A 873 -10.27 -11.76 15.96
C GLU A 873 -10.32 -10.86 14.71
N ILE A 874 -10.94 -11.33 13.63
CA ILE A 874 -11.00 -10.58 12.36
C ILE A 874 -12.43 -10.50 11.81
N PRO A 875 -12.83 -9.34 11.27
CA PRO A 875 -14.05 -9.24 10.46
C PRO A 875 -13.78 -9.74 9.04
N ILE A 876 -14.42 -10.85 8.67
CA ILE A 876 -14.38 -11.39 7.30
C ILE A 876 -15.58 -10.86 6.52
N ALA A 877 -15.32 -10.04 5.51
CA ALA A 877 -16.29 -9.68 4.47
C ALA A 877 -16.25 -10.68 3.31
N PHE A 878 -17.27 -10.66 2.45
CA PHE A 878 -17.32 -11.49 1.25
C PHE A 878 -17.44 -10.60 0.02
N ASP A 879 -16.51 -10.76 -0.91
CA ASP A 879 -16.58 -10.19 -2.25
C ASP A 879 -17.10 -11.26 -3.23
N VAL A 880 -18.10 -10.91 -4.03
CA VAL A 880 -18.77 -11.86 -4.92
C VAL A 880 -18.71 -11.32 -6.34
N THR A 881 -17.87 -11.95 -7.15
CA THR A 881 -17.79 -11.68 -8.58
C THR A 881 -18.51 -12.79 -9.33
N ALA A 882 -19.51 -12.44 -10.14
CA ALA A 882 -20.33 -13.42 -10.84
C ALA A 882 -20.28 -13.23 -12.36
N ALA A 883 -19.68 -14.20 -13.06
CA ALA A 883 -19.71 -14.31 -14.51
C ALA A 883 -20.95 -15.14 -14.93
N VAL A 884 -22.15 -14.65 -14.61
CA VAL A 884 -23.44 -15.31 -14.91
C VAL A 884 -24.40 -14.31 -15.56
N PRO A 885 -25.42 -14.77 -16.32
CA PRO A 885 -26.39 -13.87 -16.94
C PRO A 885 -27.05 -12.93 -15.92
N LYS A 886 -27.28 -11.67 -16.29
CA LYS A 886 -27.79 -10.62 -15.40
C LYS A 886 -29.11 -10.98 -14.70
N ALA A 887 -29.93 -11.85 -15.30
CA ALA A 887 -31.19 -12.28 -14.69
C ALA A 887 -31.00 -13.31 -13.56
N TRP A 888 -29.81 -13.91 -13.41
CA TRP A 888 -29.52 -14.84 -12.34
C TRP A 888 -29.30 -14.06 -11.04
N GLY A 889 -30.00 -14.47 -9.97
CA GLY A 889 -29.80 -13.85 -8.65
C GLY A 889 -28.66 -14.54 -7.93
N VAL A 890 -27.64 -13.80 -7.49
CA VAL A 890 -26.52 -14.31 -6.69
C VAL A 890 -26.46 -13.57 -5.37
N ALA A 891 -26.40 -14.30 -4.25
CA ALA A 891 -26.35 -13.70 -2.91
C ALA A 891 -25.61 -14.60 -1.90
N ILE A 892 -25.03 -13.98 -0.87
CA ILE A 892 -24.42 -14.64 0.30
C ILE A 892 -25.40 -14.61 1.48
N GLU A 893 -25.48 -15.72 2.23
CA GLU A 893 -26.30 -15.86 3.44
C GLU A 893 -25.46 -16.37 4.65
N PRO A 894 -25.51 -15.68 5.82
CA PRO A 894 -26.16 -14.39 6.04
C PRO A 894 -25.42 -13.24 5.32
N PRO A 895 -26.11 -12.16 4.93
CA PRO A 895 -25.46 -11.02 4.30
C PRO A 895 -24.59 -10.25 5.30
N GLY A 896 -23.49 -9.66 4.81
CA GLY A 896 -22.60 -8.81 5.61
C GLY A 896 -21.33 -9.52 6.08
N ALA A 897 -20.48 -8.77 6.78
CA ALA A 897 -19.25 -9.30 7.36
C ALA A 897 -19.54 -10.17 8.58
N LYS A 898 -18.69 -11.17 8.81
CA LYS A 898 -18.76 -12.07 9.96
C LYS A 898 -17.49 -11.92 10.79
N ILE A 899 -17.64 -11.66 12.08
CA ILE A 899 -16.52 -11.57 13.01
C ILE A 899 -16.18 -13.00 13.44
N LEU A 900 -14.95 -13.43 13.18
CA LEU A 900 -14.43 -14.74 13.55
C LEU A 900 -13.26 -14.58 14.52
N ARG A 901 -13.31 -15.32 15.64
CA ARG A 901 -12.20 -15.40 16.59
C ARG A 901 -10.99 -16.07 15.96
N ALA A 902 -9.84 -15.93 16.62
CA ALA A 902 -8.62 -16.64 16.27
C ALA A 902 -8.91 -18.13 16.01
N ARG A 903 -8.45 -18.64 14.85
CA ARG A 903 -8.63 -20.04 14.43
C ARG A 903 -10.10 -20.51 14.29
N GLU A 904 -11.08 -19.61 14.28
CA GLU A 904 -12.50 -19.96 14.12
C GLU A 904 -12.87 -20.20 12.64
N GLU A 905 -13.72 -21.19 12.41
CA GLU A 905 -14.36 -21.44 11.12
C GLU A 905 -15.87 -21.22 11.20
N ALA A 906 -16.42 -20.68 10.12
CA ALA A 906 -17.81 -20.29 10.02
C ALA A 906 -18.42 -20.78 8.72
N ARG A 907 -19.57 -21.44 8.82
CA ARG A 907 -20.34 -21.81 7.65
C ARG A 907 -21.08 -20.60 7.06
N VAL A 908 -20.96 -20.44 5.74
CA VAL A 908 -21.61 -19.41 4.93
C VAL A 908 -22.25 -20.09 3.72
N ALA A 909 -23.35 -19.55 3.19
CA ALA A 909 -24.02 -20.10 2.01
C ALA A 909 -24.00 -19.13 0.84
N LEU A 910 -23.65 -19.63 -0.35
CA LEU A 910 -23.89 -18.98 -1.61
C LEU A 910 -25.23 -19.47 -2.18
N VAL A 911 -26.09 -18.53 -2.55
CA VAL A 911 -27.39 -18.79 -3.16
C VAL A 911 -27.40 -18.28 -4.59
N VAL A 912 -27.68 -19.16 -5.55
CA VAL A 912 -27.84 -18.83 -6.97
C VAL A 912 -29.26 -19.18 -7.41
N ARG A 913 -30.02 -18.20 -7.89
CA ARG A 913 -31.39 -18.33 -8.38
C ARG A 913 -31.40 -18.24 -9.91
N ILE A 914 -31.82 -19.33 -10.56
CA ILE A 914 -31.82 -19.46 -12.01
C ILE A 914 -33.27 -19.30 -12.53
N PRO A 915 -33.57 -18.27 -13.34
CA PRO A 915 -34.91 -18.04 -13.87
C PRO A 915 -35.31 -19.10 -14.92
N ALA A 916 -36.55 -18.99 -15.39
CA ALA A 916 -37.01 -19.73 -16.57
C ALA A 916 -36.47 -19.06 -17.85
N GLU A 917 -35.26 -19.39 -18.26
CA GLU A 917 -34.62 -18.77 -19.45
C GLU A 917 -34.76 -19.60 -20.74
N PRO A 918 -34.69 -18.95 -21.93
CA PRO A 918 -34.80 -19.60 -23.23
C PRO A 918 -33.46 -20.22 -23.68
N GLY A 919 -33.44 -21.54 -23.90
CA GLY A 919 -32.46 -22.26 -24.76
C GLY A 919 -30.96 -22.20 -24.38
N PRO A 920 -30.07 -22.90 -25.11
CA PRO A 920 -28.62 -22.92 -24.88
C PRO A 920 -27.87 -21.91 -25.78
N TYR A 921 -28.13 -20.60 -25.62
CA TYR A 921 -27.47 -19.54 -26.40
C TYR A 921 -26.26 -18.91 -25.68
N LEU A 922 -25.38 -18.28 -26.45
CA LEU A 922 -24.39 -17.31 -25.95
C LEU A 922 -25.10 -16.05 -25.46
N ASP A 923 -25.09 -15.85 -24.14
CA ASP A 923 -25.61 -14.68 -23.46
C ASP A 923 -24.50 -14.01 -22.62
N ALA A 924 -24.53 -12.69 -22.51
CA ALA A 924 -23.60 -11.93 -21.69
C ALA A 924 -23.75 -12.29 -20.20
N PRO A 925 -22.65 -12.33 -19.42
CA PRO A 925 -21.25 -12.10 -19.81
C PRO A 925 -20.67 -13.23 -20.67
N ILE A 926 -19.78 -12.87 -21.59
CA ILE A 926 -19.32 -13.72 -22.71
C ILE A 926 -17.86 -14.16 -22.54
N ASP A 927 -17.18 -13.67 -21.49
CA ASP A 927 -15.87 -14.12 -21.08
C ASP A 927 -15.86 -15.65 -20.98
N GLY A 928 -14.84 -16.28 -21.55
CA GLY A 928 -14.90 -17.72 -21.78
C GLY A 928 -13.65 -18.33 -22.39
N GLU A 929 -13.65 -19.66 -22.43
CA GLU A 929 -12.60 -20.44 -23.08
C GLU A 929 -12.76 -20.39 -24.60
N VAL A 930 -11.64 -20.19 -25.29
CA VAL A 930 -11.55 -20.21 -26.75
C VAL A 930 -10.73 -21.42 -27.20
N ARG A 931 -11.22 -22.14 -28.20
CA ARG A 931 -10.48 -23.18 -28.93
C ARG A 931 -10.65 -22.95 -30.41
N GLY A 932 -9.57 -23.03 -31.19
CA GLY A 932 -9.66 -22.80 -32.62
C GLY A 932 -8.31 -22.90 -33.32
N GLU A 933 -8.23 -22.22 -34.45
CA GLU A 933 -7.04 -22.14 -35.28
C GLU A 933 -6.73 -20.68 -35.59
N LEU A 934 -5.45 -20.32 -35.49
CA LEU A 934 -4.93 -19.05 -35.96
C LEU A 934 -4.46 -19.17 -37.40
N SER A 935 -4.62 -18.09 -38.16
CA SER A 935 -4.06 -17.94 -39.51
C SER A 935 -3.47 -16.54 -39.71
N GLY A 936 -2.47 -16.42 -40.59
CA GLY A 936 -1.79 -15.16 -40.90
C GLY A 936 -0.33 -15.17 -40.43
N GLN A 937 0.11 -14.07 -39.80
CA GLN A 937 1.50 -13.95 -39.31
C GLN A 937 1.85 -14.98 -38.21
N VAL A 938 0.84 -15.47 -37.51
CA VAL A 938 0.92 -16.63 -36.62
C VAL A 938 -0.15 -17.61 -37.06
N SER A 939 0.24 -18.88 -37.21
CA SER A 939 -0.67 -19.93 -37.64
C SER A 939 -0.49 -21.18 -36.79
N GLY A 940 -1.58 -21.88 -36.49
CA GLY A 940 -1.57 -23.09 -35.68
C GLY A 940 -2.81 -23.24 -34.82
N ARG A 941 -3.01 -24.45 -34.28
CA ARG A 941 -4.07 -24.72 -33.31
C ARG A 941 -3.81 -23.91 -32.05
N CYS A 942 -4.89 -23.38 -31.48
CA CYS A 942 -4.79 -22.54 -30.30
C CYS A 942 -5.88 -22.84 -29.27
N ARG A 943 -5.53 -22.59 -28.01
CA ARG A 943 -6.43 -22.67 -26.86
C ARG A 943 -6.13 -21.54 -25.89
N GLY A 944 -7.16 -20.96 -25.30
CA GLY A 944 -6.98 -19.88 -24.33
C GLY A 944 -8.29 -19.30 -23.84
N ALA A 945 -8.31 -17.99 -23.60
CA ALA A 945 -9.49 -17.29 -23.14
C ALA A 945 -9.70 -15.94 -23.84
N LEU A 946 -10.97 -15.57 -23.95
CA LEU A 946 -11.42 -14.21 -24.23
C LEU A 946 -11.97 -13.61 -22.94
N THR A 947 -11.45 -12.44 -22.54
CA THR A 947 -11.79 -11.75 -21.29
C THR A 947 -12.12 -10.29 -21.54
N GLY A 948 -12.88 -9.66 -20.64
CA GLY A 948 -13.36 -8.29 -20.84
C GLY A 948 -14.20 -8.17 -22.12
N ALA A 949 -14.93 -9.22 -22.46
CA ALA A 949 -15.63 -9.34 -23.73
C ALA A 949 -16.87 -8.43 -23.74
N ALA A 950 -16.90 -7.51 -24.71
CA ALA A 950 -18.04 -6.67 -25.00
C ALA A 950 -18.65 -7.06 -26.34
N TRP A 951 -19.98 -7.13 -26.39
CA TRP A 951 -20.74 -7.35 -27.61
C TRP A 951 -21.61 -6.12 -27.88
N ARG A 952 -21.27 -5.38 -28.93
CA ARG A 952 -22.02 -4.19 -29.38
C ARG A 952 -22.21 -4.27 -30.89
N ASP A 953 -23.42 -4.00 -31.37
CA ASP A 953 -23.74 -3.91 -32.81
C ASP A 953 -23.25 -5.10 -33.65
N ALA A 954 -23.45 -6.32 -33.14
CA ALA A 954 -22.98 -7.59 -33.70
C ALA A 954 -21.45 -7.82 -33.72
N THR A 955 -20.65 -6.89 -33.21
CA THR A 955 -19.20 -7.02 -33.03
C THR A 955 -18.88 -7.50 -31.62
N LEU A 956 -18.07 -8.57 -31.55
CA LEU A 956 -17.47 -9.07 -30.32
C LEU A 956 -16.03 -8.54 -30.23
N SER A 957 -15.72 -7.86 -29.13
CA SER A 957 -14.37 -7.38 -28.84
C SER A 957 -13.95 -7.77 -27.43
N GLY A 958 -12.66 -8.00 -27.19
CA GLY A 958 -12.14 -8.28 -25.86
C GLY A 958 -10.64 -8.54 -25.88
N ARG A 959 -10.07 -8.88 -24.73
CA ARG A 959 -8.69 -9.32 -24.62
C ARG A 959 -8.60 -10.83 -24.81
N LEU A 960 -7.79 -11.26 -25.75
CA LEU A 960 -7.53 -12.65 -26.06
C LEU A 960 -6.12 -13.03 -25.60
N ALA A 961 -6.03 -14.13 -24.86
CA ALA A 961 -4.76 -14.74 -24.49
C ALA A 961 -4.83 -16.24 -24.84
N VAL A 962 -4.06 -16.67 -25.85
CA VAL A 962 -4.07 -18.04 -26.37
C VAL A 962 -2.67 -18.63 -26.44
N ALA A 963 -2.53 -19.89 -26.04
CA ALA A 963 -1.37 -20.71 -26.40
C ALA A 963 -1.57 -21.26 -27.81
N VAL A 964 -0.51 -21.24 -28.60
CA VAL A 964 -0.45 -21.73 -29.98
C VAL A 964 0.50 -22.92 -30.00
N ASP A 965 -0.02 -24.07 -30.39
CA ASP A 965 0.67 -25.36 -30.30
C ASP A 965 2.04 -25.31 -31.00
N GLY A 966 3.10 -25.57 -30.24
CA GLY A 966 4.49 -25.58 -30.74
C GLY A 966 5.08 -24.21 -31.12
N VAL A 967 4.36 -23.10 -30.90
CA VAL A 967 4.82 -21.75 -31.28
C VAL A 967 5.06 -20.87 -30.06
N GLY A 968 4.09 -20.76 -29.15
CA GLY A 968 4.19 -19.86 -28.00
C GLY A 968 2.83 -19.32 -27.53
N ALA A 969 2.83 -18.17 -26.85
CA ALA A 969 1.62 -17.50 -26.37
C ALA A 969 1.35 -16.20 -27.15
N LEU A 970 0.13 -16.04 -27.68
CA LEU A 970 -0.34 -14.82 -28.31
C LEU A 970 -1.30 -14.07 -27.37
N LEU A 971 -0.96 -12.83 -27.06
CA LEU A 971 -1.73 -11.93 -26.20
C LEU A 971 -2.12 -10.69 -26.97
N GLY A 972 -3.39 -10.27 -26.95
CA GLY A 972 -3.78 -9.03 -27.59
C GLY A 972 -5.27 -8.77 -27.63
N ARG A 973 -5.66 -7.78 -28.43
CA ARG A 973 -7.06 -7.40 -28.62
C ARG A 973 -7.68 -8.21 -29.75
N PHE A 974 -8.79 -8.87 -29.44
CA PHE A 974 -9.67 -9.53 -30.41
C PHE A 974 -10.79 -8.57 -30.82
N GLU A 975 -11.08 -8.54 -32.12
CA GLU A 975 -12.23 -7.87 -32.70
C GLU A 975 -12.80 -8.73 -33.82
N GLY A 976 -14.07 -9.10 -33.70
CA GLY A 976 -14.69 -10.08 -34.58
C GLY A 976 -16.18 -10.22 -34.37
N ARG A 977 -16.71 -11.41 -34.66
CA ARG A 977 -18.12 -11.77 -34.54
C ARG A 977 -18.26 -13.12 -33.84
N ALA A 978 -19.42 -13.33 -33.22
CA ALA A 978 -19.80 -14.60 -32.62
C ALA A 978 -21.20 -15.04 -33.08
N ASP A 979 -21.37 -16.32 -33.35
CA ASP A 979 -22.67 -16.94 -33.59
C ASP A 979 -23.30 -17.38 -32.26
N ARG A 980 -24.50 -16.85 -31.97
CA ARG A 980 -25.17 -17.07 -30.67
C ARG A 980 -25.62 -18.50 -30.42
N GLU A 981 -25.90 -19.27 -31.46
CA GLU A 981 -26.48 -20.61 -31.35
C GLU A 981 -25.40 -21.69 -31.32
N THR A 982 -24.29 -21.48 -32.03
CA THR A 982 -23.23 -22.48 -32.21
C THR A 982 -22.02 -22.24 -31.33
N GLY A 983 -21.80 -21.02 -30.85
CA GLY A 983 -20.56 -20.68 -30.16
C GLY A 983 -19.40 -20.28 -31.08
N ALA A 984 -19.60 -20.31 -32.40
CA ALA A 984 -18.52 -20.04 -33.36
C ALA A 984 -18.05 -18.57 -33.24
N VAL A 985 -16.74 -18.35 -33.27
CA VAL A 985 -16.12 -17.02 -33.25
C VAL A 985 -15.15 -16.88 -34.42
N GLU A 986 -15.18 -15.72 -35.06
CA GLU A 986 -14.25 -15.35 -36.13
C GLU A 986 -13.84 -13.89 -35.98
N GLY A 987 -12.54 -13.59 -36.08
CA GLY A 987 -12.08 -12.22 -35.95
C GLY A 987 -10.58 -12.02 -36.12
N ARG A 988 -10.17 -10.75 -36.01
CA ARG A 988 -8.78 -10.33 -36.04
C ARG A 988 -8.24 -10.19 -34.62
N ILE A 989 -6.97 -10.55 -34.45
CA ILE A 989 -6.19 -10.33 -33.24
C ILE A 989 -5.06 -9.38 -33.60
N LEU A 990 -4.92 -8.30 -32.83
CA LEU A 990 -3.76 -7.43 -32.81
C LEU A 990 -3.06 -7.63 -31.47
N GLY A 991 -1.84 -8.17 -31.48
CA GLY A 991 -1.20 -8.60 -30.25
C GLY A 991 0.30 -8.82 -30.34
N THR A 992 0.84 -9.38 -29.27
CA THR A 992 2.24 -9.76 -29.11
C THR A 992 2.34 -11.27 -28.95
N LEU A 993 3.14 -11.90 -29.80
CA LEU A 993 3.55 -13.29 -29.71
C LEU A 993 4.78 -13.38 -28.81
N GLN A 994 4.68 -14.14 -27.74
CA GLN A 994 5.81 -14.58 -26.93
C GLN A 994 6.19 -15.99 -27.37
N THR A 995 7.35 -16.11 -28.02
CA THR A 995 7.90 -17.40 -28.47
C THR A 995 8.53 -18.17 -27.32
N ALA A 996 8.73 -19.48 -27.52
CA ALA A 996 9.50 -20.30 -26.58
C ALA A 996 10.98 -19.90 -26.50
N GLU A 997 11.53 -19.32 -27.59
CA GLU A 997 12.90 -18.83 -27.62
C GLU A 997 13.06 -17.51 -26.82
N PRO A 998 14.20 -17.31 -26.12
CA PRO A 998 14.48 -16.06 -25.41
C PRO A 998 14.52 -14.88 -26.39
N GLY A 999 13.68 -13.89 -26.16
CA GLY A 999 13.64 -12.68 -26.98
C GLY A 999 12.47 -11.76 -26.64
N PRO A 1000 12.49 -10.52 -27.13
CA PRO A 1000 11.34 -9.63 -26.99
C PRO A 1000 10.14 -10.23 -27.71
N GLY A 1001 8.94 -10.06 -27.14
CA GLY A 1001 7.71 -10.47 -27.80
C GLY A 1001 7.57 -9.78 -29.16
N VAL A 1002 7.14 -10.54 -30.17
CA VAL A 1002 6.99 -10.06 -31.55
C VAL A 1002 5.56 -9.60 -31.76
N ARG A 1003 5.35 -8.37 -32.24
CA ARG A 1003 4.01 -7.92 -32.60
C ARG A 1003 3.50 -8.63 -33.84
N VAL A 1004 2.28 -9.11 -33.77
CA VAL A 1004 1.65 -9.89 -34.83
C VAL A 1004 0.18 -9.50 -35.01
N SER A 1005 -0.28 -9.67 -36.24
CA SER A 1005 -1.69 -9.63 -36.62
C SER A 1005 -2.08 -11.03 -37.12
N ALA A 1006 -2.99 -11.67 -36.40
CA ALA A 1006 -3.52 -13.00 -36.75
C ALA A 1006 -5.04 -12.96 -36.89
N ARG A 1007 -5.62 -13.96 -37.56
CA ARG A 1007 -7.06 -14.21 -37.58
C ARG A 1007 -7.36 -15.46 -36.77
N LEU A 1008 -8.39 -15.40 -35.94
CA LEU A 1008 -8.93 -16.54 -35.19
C LEU A 1008 -10.19 -17.03 -35.89
N GLY A 1009 -10.25 -18.33 -36.15
CA GLY A 1009 -11.49 -19.06 -36.38
C GLY A 1009 -11.63 -20.17 -35.34
N GLY A 1010 -12.73 -20.20 -34.59
CA GLY A 1010 -12.86 -21.17 -33.51
C GLY A 1010 -14.23 -21.14 -32.82
N TRP A 1011 -14.25 -21.59 -31.56
CA TRP A 1011 -15.44 -21.64 -30.73
C TRP A 1011 -15.15 -21.07 -29.34
N LEU A 1012 -16.15 -20.35 -28.81
CA LEU A 1012 -16.17 -19.76 -27.49
C LEU A 1012 -17.12 -20.54 -26.58
N ARG A 1013 -16.64 -20.95 -25.40
CA ARG A 1013 -17.45 -21.47 -24.31
C ARG A 1013 -17.45 -20.46 -23.16
N PRO A 1014 -18.56 -19.74 -22.94
CA PRO A 1014 -18.64 -18.79 -21.84
C PRO A 1014 -18.42 -19.46 -20.49
N TRP A 1015 -17.67 -18.79 -19.63
CA TRP A 1015 -17.63 -19.17 -18.24
C TRP A 1015 -18.97 -18.86 -17.58
N ARG A 1016 -19.42 -19.79 -16.75
CA ARG A 1016 -20.60 -19.64 -15.91
C ARG A 1016 -20.10 -19.94 -14.52
N ARG A 1017 -19.64 -18.91 -13.82
CA ARG A 1017 -19.05 -19.10 -12.50
C ARG A 1017 -19.33 -17.96 -11.56
N VAL A 1018 -19.27 -18.28 -10.27
CA VAL A 1018 -19.36 -17.32 -9.18
C VAL A 1018 -18.10 -17.48 -8.34
N ASP A 1019 -17.27 -16.45 -8.31
CA ASP A 1019 -16.07 -16.38 -7.50
C ASP A 1019 -16.44 -15.65 -6.20
N VAL A 1020 -16.18 -16.28 -5.06
CA VAL A 1020 -16.42 -15.71 -3.73
C VAL A 1020 -15.09 -15.57 -3.01
N GLY A 1021 -14.66 -14.34 -2.78
CA GLY A 1021 -13.49 -14.01 -1.97
C GLY A 1021 -13.86 -13.72 -0.51
N GLN A 1022 -13.08 -14.25 0.42
CA GLN A 1022 -13.04 -13.86 1.84
C GLN A 1022 -12.11 -12.67 1.96
N VAL A 1023 -12.59 -11.57 2.53
CA VAL A 1023 -11.89 -10.29 2.55
C VAL A 1023 -11.68 -9.79 3.97
N VAL A 1024 -10.45 -9.45 4.33
CA VAL A 1024 -10.07 -8.89 5.64
C VAL A 1024 -9.35 -7.57 5.37
N GLY A 1025 -9.89 -6.47 5.90
CA GLY A 1025 -9.29 -5.14 5.68
C GLY A 1025 -9.16 -4.74 4.20
N GLY A 1026 -10.04 -5.25 3.32
CA GLY A 1026 -9.99 -5.03 1.87
C GLY A 1026 -9.13 -6.03 1.10
N GLU A 1027 -8.42 -6.93 1.76
CA GLU A 1027 -7.57 -7.95 1.12
C GLU A 1027 -8.21 -9.32 1.09
N THR A 1028 -8.03 -10.03 -0.01
CA THR A 1028 -8.58 -11.37 -0.17
C THR A 1028 -7.66 -12.40 0.48
N VAL A 1029 -8.16 -13.11 1.49
CA VAL A 1029 -7.39 -14.09 2.29
C VAL A 1029 -7.74 -15.55 1.99
N GLY A 1030 -8.78 -15.78 1.19
CA GLY A 1030 -9.28 -17.11 0.85
C GLY A 1030 -10.57 -17.01 0.04
N GLY A 1031 -11.14 -18.14 -0.38
CA GLY A 1031 -12.37 -18.11 -1.15
C GLY A 1031 -12.73 -19.42 -1.84
N VAL A 1032 -13.78 -19.38 -2.66
CA VAL A 1032 -14.27 -20.52 -3.45
C VAL A 1032 -14.78 -20.05 -4.81
N THR A 1033 -14.51 -20.84 -5.85
CA THR A 1033 -15.08 -20.65 -7.18
C THR A 1033 -16.13 -21.71 -7.40
N LEU A 1034 -17.31 -21.26 -7.78
CA LEU A 1034 -18.39 -22.12 -8.19
C LEU A 1034 -18.54 -22.13 -9.70
N GLN A 1035 -18.19 -23.22 -10.37
CA GLN A 1035 -18.51 -23.41 -11.78
C GLN A 1035 -19.92 -23.99 -11.94
N LEU A 1036 -20.78 -23.29 -12.67
CA LEU A 1036 -22.17 -23.66 -12.97
C LEU A 1036 -22.23 -24.33 -14.35
N GLN A 1037 -22.54 -25.62 -14.40
CA GLN A 1037 -22.61 -26.36 -15.65
C GLN A 1037 -23.95 -26.11 -16.35
N ARG A 1038 -23.92 -25.30 -17.43
CA ARG A 1038 -25.01 -25.17 -18.40
C ARG A 1038 -24.67 -26.00 -19.64
N GLN A 1039 -25.68 -26.56 -20.30
CA GLN A 1039 -25.49 -27.21 -21.59
C GLN A 1039 -24.85 -26.22 -22.58
N ALA A 1040 -23.69 -26.60 -23.14
CA ALA A 1040 -22.99 -25.78 -24.12
C ALA A 1040 -23.83 -25.61 -25.41
N PRO A 1041 -23.64 -24.50 -26.15
CA PRO A 1041 -24.07 -24.40 -27.55
C PRO A 1041 -23.57 -25.60 -28.38
N ALA A 1042 -24.18 -25.88 -29.53
CA ALA A 1042 -23.98 -27.12 -30.31
C ALA A 1042 -22.57 -27.35 -30.92
N GLY A 1043 -21.53 -26.64 -30.44
CA GLY A 1043 -20.14 -26.73 -30.90
C GLY A 1043 -19.36 -27.97 -30.40
N PRO A 1044 -18.05 -28.05 -30.66
CA PRO A 1044 -17.20 -29.22 -30.42
C PRO A 1044 -16.88 -29.48 -28.93
N TRP A 1045 -17.59 -28.82 -28.02
CA TRP A 1045 -17.41 -28.98 -26.58
C TRP A 1045 -18.04 -30.30 -26.13
N ARG A 1046 -17.26 -31.17 -25.47
CA ARG A 1046 -17.79 -32.40 -24.88
C ARG A 1046 -18.84 -32.07 -23.82
N LYS A 1047 -19.90 -32.90 -23.75
CA LYS A 1047 -20.85 -32.87 -22.64
C LYS A 1047 -20.11 -33.28 -21.36
N LEU A 1048 -20.16 -32.42 -20.35
CA LEU A 1048 -19.66 -32.71 -19.02
C LEU A 1048 -20.47 -33.90 -18.44
N PRO A 1049 -19.84 -34.85 -17.71
CA PRO A 1049 -20.51 -36.00 -17.13
C PRO A 1049 -21.52 -35.55 -16.05
N PRO A 1050 -22.62 -36.29 -15.85
CA PRO A 1050 -23.63 -35.96 -14.86
C PRO A 1050 -23.02 -35.99 -13.45
N SER A 1051 -23.35 -34.99 -12.63
CA SER A 1051 -22.95 -34.94 -11.22
C SER A 1051 -24.19 -34.95 -10.31
N SER A 1052 -24.50 -36.09 -9.68
CA SER A 1052 -25.56 -36.16 -8.67
C SER A 1052 -24.96 -36.09 -7.26
N THR A 1053 -25.23 -35.01 -6.52
CA THR A 1053 -24.79 -34.80 -5.11
C THR A 1053 -25.80 -35.23 -4.06
N ARG A 1054 -26.88 -35.89 -4.45
CA ARG A 1054 -27.94 -36.29 -3.54
C ARG A 1054 -28.14 -37.79 -3.65
N ALA A 1055 -27.83 -38.50 -2.57
CA ALA A 1055 -28.29 -39.86 -2.40
C ALA A 1055 -29.81 -39.87 -2.60
N PRO A 1056 -30.35 -40.67 -3.54
CA PRO A 1056 -31.80 -40.74 -3.72
C PRO A 1056 -32.41 -41.15 -2.38
N ARG A 1057 -33.36 -40.36 -1.85
CA ARG A 1057 -34.17 -40.77 -0.71
C ARG A 1057 -34.68 -42.17 -1.02
N ARG A 1058 -34.25 -43.18 -0.23
CA ARG A 1058 -34.82 -44.54 -0.34
C ARG A 1058 -36.33 -44.35 -0.36
N ARG A 1059 -36.97 -44.64 -1.50
CA ARG A 1059 -38.43 -44.76 -1.54
C ARG A 1059 -38.76 -45.76 -0.44
N ARG A 1060 -39.50 -45.34 0.59
CA ARG A 1060 -40.14 -46.28 1.51
C ARG A 1060 -40.90 -47.26 0.60
N SER A 1061 -40.39 -48.47 0.47
CA SER A 1061 -41.14 -49.55 -0.13
C SER A 1061 -42.41 -49.63 0.70
N LYS A 1062 -43.55 -49.26 0.11
CA LYS A 1062 -44.84 -49.60 0.71
C LYS A 1062 -44.77 -51.11 1.01
N PRO A 1063 -45.11 -51.55 2.23
CA PRO A 1063 -45.25 -52.97 2.48
C PRO A 1063 -46.18 -53.52 1.40
N ARG A 1064 -45.71 -54.54 0.67
CA ARG A 1064 -46.58 -55.33 -0.21
C ARG A 1064 -47.75 -55.80 0.69
N PRO A 1065 -49.02 -55.54 0.35
CA PRO A 1065 -50.10 -56.22 1.05
C PRO A 1065 -49.86 -57.72 0.88
N ALA A 1066 -49.86 -58.46 1.98
CA ALA A 1066 -49.87 -59.91 1.93
C ALA A 1066 -51.08 -60.31 1.09
N GLY A 1067 -50.84 -61.04 -0.01
CA GLY A 1067 -51.89 -61.57 -0.84
C GLY A 1067 -52.74 -62.57 -0.07
N GLY A 1068 -54.05 -62.42 -0.19
CA GLY A 1068 -54.95 -63.56 -0.35
C GLY A 1068 -55.03 -63.92 -1.83
#